data_AF-A0AAN8LJ14-F1
#
_entry.id   AF-A0AAN8LJ14-F1
#
_cell.length_a   1.000
_cell.length_b   1.000
_cell.length_c   1.000
_cell.angle_alpha   90.00
_cell.angle_beta   90.00
_cell.angle_gamma   90.00
#
_symmetry.space_group_name_H-M   'P 1'
#
loop_
_entity.id
_entity.type
_entity.pdbx_description
1 polymer ?
#
loop_
_entity_poly.entity_id
_entity_poly.type
_entity_poly.pdbx_seq_one_letter_code
_entity_poly.pdbx_strand_id
1 'polypeptide(L)'
;MRVATVAFYGCAMGLLAMGLRELLSGFEENRCTMTYMFEYPEYRRVALPRRVARQYPAYGLYLYGEGQYAQDTRGLKLTGAPVLFLPGNAGSYKQARSLGSVALRKAEALEGGVHLNVFTIDFNEELVALYGGSLLRQTHFIHESIKAILRLYKDHEAPPHSVVLVGHSMGGVVARALFTLPRFSPRLVSLIITQASPHQAPVLSLDTYLLEFYSAVRQRWVGRAEDLRNVTVLSVGGGYRDYQVRSGLTALPCPQDDPSKLSLVVTAVPRTWVSTDHLSIVWCKELVLATVRAFFDLIEPETGQFSDDPKRRMAILNHHFIRHPVRVLGEQLEMPISLSGSPETWTEVNTLRLAYSAPKEGQAKYFLFALSSRRKAYSHFYCRSNNLSLQQEMTSWVYGCTQMNGSMCVQAVDLSLGTEILPAFKVLTLSLSELSSVSHLIVVASNLNGRQFKVECEWQRQESQTISVPVPHVLSFGMSVSDVTLNSTGLRHTIELQHFHQVYQAFRISVVSHCKVTKADRLPNVYIMKVPWFREDSVTTSSIPSVTEISGMLHTSRPDNTAGVLLQLHTAPNCHYKVSVRTSFPRVLGQVLRFCGPVLPVYVAVALLLACGGQMSSVVRMGRPLQMSHAVARSLQPHKVDLPVYLLHLLLRYSWFQDGWSTLHLPPLDALPATSPDGTTQEGVPLNVDWPRLLSPLLYVLGAAMAFWGSALLRLFLQLLSLLLAPLHRPSVSRDCGTLRRRTQLLLILCLSVLGGASCGALSITATFLLHLYRVLRLQMTERSLSHMLNLAPEKQRDKENGTGNKENGTGDSEALDGKPKECKGAPLLSDSVLQDVRDDLQLHVSLSALLTLPVMLCAPSLIHWTRNLRYSAARLDPDPCWPHTVPLLIASLLLINCNTLTLSHSKTLPITSRLLLPLSVAMVTFSPLHLYRVNYFVSAALVPLAVSCLF
;
A
#
# COMPACT_ATOMS: atom_id res chain seq x y z
N MET A 1 16.14 -30.27 20.29
CA MET A 1 16.13 -28.79 20.18
C MET A 1 15.54 -28.24 21.47
N ARG A 2 16.02 -27.14 22.05
CA ARG A 2 15.51 -26.67 23.35
C ARG A 2 14.07 -26.19 23.20
N VAL A 3 13.16 -26.64 24.06
CA VAL A 3 11.72 -26.26 24.06
C VAL A 3 11.56 -24.73 24.06
N ALA A 4 12.42 -24.01 24.78
CA ALA A 4 12.46 -22.55 24.82
C ALA A 4 12.65 -21.90 23.44
N THR A 5 13.44 -22.49 22.54
CA THR A 5 13.65 -21.96 21.19
C THR A 5 12.39 -22.06 20.33
N VAL A 6 11.70 -23.20 20.40
CA VAL A 6 10.41 -23.39 19.68
C VAL A 6 9.37 -22.42 20.23
N ALA A 7 9.29 -22.29 21.56
CA ALA A 7 8.38 -21.35 22.21
C ALA A 7 8.66 -19.90 21.77
N PHE A 8 9.92 -19.46 21.75
CA PHE A 8 10.31 -18.11 21.32
C PHE A 8 9.88 -17.81 19.87
N TYR A 9 10.23 -18.68 18.92
CA TYR A 9 9.84 -18.48 17.52
C TYR A 9 8.33 -18.70 17.30
N GLY A 10 7.66 -19.49 18.15
CA GLY A 10 6.21 -19.62 18.19
C GLY A 10 5.54 -18.32 18.61
N CYS A 11 6.01 -17.68 19.68
CA CYS A 11 5.54 -16.36 20.13
C CYS A 11 5.78 -15.29 19.05
N ALA A 12 6.95 -15.27 18.41
CA ALA A 12 7.25 -14.33 17.33
C ALA A 12 6.32 -14.49 16.12
N MET A 13 5.99 -15.74 15.73
CA MET A 13 4.97 -15.98 14.71
C MET A 13 3.58 -15.56 15.15
N GLY A 14 3.23 -15.75 16.43
CA GLY A 14 1.97 -15.26 17.00
C GLY A 14 1.85 -13.74 16.89
N LEU A 15 2.94 -13.00 17.15
CA LEU A 15 3.00 -11.55 16.92
C LEU A 15 2.82 -11.24 15.44
N LEU A 16 3.58 -11.88 14.54
CA LEU A 16 3.43 -11.66 13.10
C LEU A 16 1.98 -11.89 12.63
N ALA A 17 1.35 -12.98 13.08
CA ALA A 17 -0.03 -13.32 12.74
C ALA A 17 -1.02 -12.28 13.28
N MET A 18 -0.80 -11.76 14.50
CA MET A 18 -1.61 -10.69 15.07
C MET A 18 -1.51 -9.39 14.24
N GLY A 19 -0.29 -9.00 13.88
CA GLY A 19 -0.08 -7.84 12.99
C GLY A 19 -0.72 -8.05 11.62
N LEU A 20 -0.58 -9.25 11.04
CA LEU A 20 -1.13 -9.57 9.73
C LEU A 20 -2.67 -9.56 9.76
N ARG A 21 -3.27 -10.07 10.84
CA ARG A 21 -4.72 -9.97 11.08
C ARG A 21 -5.16 -8.51 11.11
N GLU A 22 -4.47 -7.65 11.84
CA GLU A 22 -4.81 -6.22 11.91
C GLU A 22 -4.57 -5.50 10.57
N LEU A 23 -3.55 -5.87 9.81
CA LEU A 23 -3.31 -5.33 8.46
C LEU A 23 -4.43 -5.71 7.47
N LEU A 24 -4.87 -6.98 7.49
CA LEU A 24 -5.81 -7.54 6.51
C LEU A 24 -7.28 -7.42 6.93
N SER A 25 -7.57 -7.24 8.22
CA SER A 25 -8.94 -7.23 8.76
C SER A 25 -9.19 -6.19 9.85
N GLY A 26 -8.17 -5.47 10.31
CA GLY A 26 -8.27 -4.46 11.39
C GLY A 26 -8.83 -3.10 10.95
N PHE A 27 -9.61 -3.07 9.88
CA PHE A 27 -10.23 -1.87 9.32
C PHE A 27 -11.76 -1.99 9.31
N GLU A 28 -12.45 -0.85 9.17
CA GLU A 28 -13.91 -0.79 9.17
C GLU A 28 -14.52 -1.63 8.03
N GLU A 29 -15.75 -2.13 8.23
CA GLU A 29 -16.52 -2.83 7.19
C GLU A 29 -16.71 -1.97 5.93
N ASN A 30 -16.99 -2.61 4.80
CA ASN A 30 -17.19 -1.88 3.55
C ASN A 30 -18.51 -1.11 3.61
N ARG A 31 -18.43 0.21 3.72
CA ARG A 31 -19.59 1.10 3.69
C ARG A 31 -19.84 1.73 2.32
N CYS A 32 -19.03 1.42 1.30
CA CYS A 32 -19.28 1.87 -0.05
C CYS A 32 -20.51 1.19 -0.62
N THR A 33 -21.47 1.99 -1.09
CA THR A 33 -22.61 1.45 -1.84
C THR A 33 -22.13 1.02 -3.22
N MET A 34 -22.60 -0.14 -3.69
CA MET A 34 -22.27 -0.61 -5.03
C MET A 34 -22.95 0.24 -6.10
N THR A 35 -22.20 0.66 -7.12
CA THR A 35 -22.78 1.15 -8.38
C THR A 35 -23.32 -0.03 -9.19
N TYR A 36 -24.46 0.17 -9.84
CA TYR A 36 -25.03 -0.79 -10.77
C TYR A 36 -25.14 -0.16 -12.15
N MET A 37 -24.86 -0.97 -13.17
CA MET A 37 -25.18 -0.62 -14.54
C MET A 37 -26.69 -0.64 -14.69
N PHE A 38 -27.25 0.34 -15.39
CA PHE A 38 -28.68 0.45 -15.54
C PHE A 38 -29.23 -0.43 -16.66
N GLU A 39 -28.38 -0.74 -17.65
CA GLU A 39 -28.60 -1.69 -18.73
C GLU A 39 -27.35 -2.55 -18.95
N TYR A 40 -27.38 -3.41 -19.97
CA TYR A 40 -26.24 -4.28 -20.27
C TYR A 40 -25.06 -3.45 -20.80
N PRO A 41 -23.87 -3.53 -20.18
CA PRO A 41 -22.71 -2.76 -20.62
C PRO A 41 -22.13 -3.30 -21.93
N GLU A 42 -22.03 -2.44 -22.93
CA GLU A 42 -21.38 -2.70 -24.22
C GLU A 42 -20.03 -1.98 -24.32
N TYR A 43 -19.05 -2.66 -24.93
CA TYR A 43 -17.70 -2.13 -25.14
C TYR A 43 -17.37 -2.16 -26.62
N ARG A 44 -17.51 -1.01 -27.28
CA ARG A 44 -17.30 -0.89 -28.72
C ARG A 44 -15.84 -0.64 -29.02
N ARG A 45 -15.17 -1.57 -29.70
CA ARG A 45 -13.76 -1.41 -30.08
C ARG A 45 -13.59 -0.26 -31.07
N VAL A 46 -12.68 0.66 -30.77
CA VAL A 46 -12.28 1.75 -31.66
C VAL A 46 -11.20 1.25 -32.61
N ALA A 47 -11.39 1.47 -33.91
CA ALA A 47 -10.44 1.05 -34.92
C ALA A 47 -9.16 1.91 -34.85
N LEU A 48 -8.04 1.26 -34.55
CA LEU A 48 -6.72 1.90 -34.53
C LEU A 48 -6.06 1.84 -35.92
N PRO A 49 -5.15 2.78 -36.26
CA PRO A 49 -4.35 2.68 -37.47
C PRO A 49 -3.62 1.34 -37.55
N ARG A 50 -3.56 0.73 -38.76
CA ARG A 50 -2.96 -0.61 -38.97
C ARG A 50 -1.57 -0.76 -38.36
N ARG A 51 -0.74 0.29 -38.39
CA ARG A 51 0.60 0.30 -37.79
C ARG A 51 0.53 0.12 -36.26
N VAL A 52 -0.34 0.87 -35.59
CA VAL A 52 -0.55 0.79 -34.14
C VAL A 52 -1.14 -0.56 -33.75
N ALA A 53 -2.16 -1.04 -34.46
CA ALA A 53 -2.78 -2.34 -34.18
C ALA A 53 -1.79 -3.53 -34.30
N ARG A 54 -0.84 -3.45 -35.26
CA ARG A 54 0.24 -4.44 -35.40
C ARG A 54 1.32 -4.32 -34.32
N GLN A 55 1.60 -3.10 -33.87
CA GLN A 55 2.62 -2.85 -32.84
C GLN A 55 2.13 -3.24 -31.44
N TYR A 56 0.82 -3.13 -31.19
CA TYR A 56 0.19 -3.42 -29.89
C TYR A 56 -0.95 -4.43 -30.04
N PRO A 57 -0.66 -5.68 -30.48
CA PRO A 57 -1.71 -6.67 -30.78
C PRO A 57 -2.47 -7.13 -29.53
N ALA A 58 -1.84 -7.05 -28.35
CA ALA A 58 -2.44 -7.40 -27.07
C ALA A 58 -3.35 -6.29 -26.50
N TYR A 59 -3.26 -5.06 -27.02
CA TYR A 59 -3.97 -3.92 -26.43
C TYR A 59 -5.18 -3.49 -27.25
N GLY A 60 -6.14 -2.85 -26.57
CA GLY A 60 -7.38 -2.38 -27.19
C GLY A 60 -7.84 -1.04 -26.64
N LEU A 61 -8.54 -0.27 -27.48
CA LEU A 61 -9.27 0.94 -27.09
C LEU A 61 -10.75 0.67 -27.32
N TYR A 62 -11.58 0.98 -26.32
CA TYR A 62 -13.02 0.75 -26.35
C TYR A 62 -13.79 1.99 -25.92
N LEU A 63 -14.94 2.23 -26.54
CA LEU A 63 -15.98 3.15 -26.06
C LEU A 63 -16.98 2.35 -25.23
N TYR A 64 -17.29 2.85 -24.03
CA TYR A 64 -18.33 2.30 -23.17
C TYR A 64 -19.70 2.83 -23.59
N GLY A 65 -20.72 1.98 -23.58
CA GLY A 65 -22.11 2.38 -23.77
C GLY A 65 -23.10 1.41 -23.11
N GLU A 66 -24.32 1.88 -22.92
CA GLU A 66 -25.47 1.10 -22.44
C GLU A 66 -26.70 1.48 -23.27
N GLY A 67 -27.61 0.54 -23.48
CA GLY A 67 -28.92 0.79 -24.08
C GLY A 67 -28.92 1.54 -25.41
N GLN A 68 -29.81 2.53 -25.52
CA GLN A 68 -29.98 3.33 -26.73
C GLN A 68 -28.67 4.05 -27.12
N TYR A 69 -27.93 4.57 -26.15
CA TYR A 69 -26.66 5.23 -26.41
C TYR A 69 -25.63 4.29 -27.08
N ALA A 70 -25.59 3.01 -26.68
CA ALA A 70 -24.74 2.01 -27.35
C ALA A 70 -25.15 1.76 -28.80
N GLN A 71 -26.46 1.83 -29.11
CA GLN A 71 -26.97 1.68 -30.46
C GLN A 71 -26.66 2.89 -31.35
N ASP A 72 -26.88 4.10 -30.83
CA ASP A 72 -26.68 5.35 -31.55
C ASP A 72 -25.20 5.58 -31.88
N THR A 73 -24.31 5.17 -30.97
CA THR A 73 -22.85 5.33 -31.13
C THR A 73 -22.17 4.19 -31.88
N ARG A 74 -22.92 3.25 -32.48
CA ARG A 74 -22.35 2.13 -33.27
C ARG A 74 -21.40 2.58 -34.39
N GLY A 75 -21.68 3.73 -34.99
CA GLY A 75 -20.89 4.37 -36.04
C GLY A 75 -19.72 5.21 -35.53
N LEU A 76 -19.50 5.33 -34.22
CA LEU A 76 -18.49 6.18 -33.59
C LEU A 76 -18.58 7.66 -34.00
N LYS A 77 -19.79 8.16 -34.28
CA LYS A 77 -20.09 9.58 -34.40
C LYS A 77 -20.43 10.11 -33.01
N LEU A 78 -19.56 10.97 -32.47
CA LEU A 78 -19.57 11.35 -31.06
C LEU A 78 -19.60 12.88 -30.90
N THR A 79 -20.33 13.35 -29.89
CA THR A 79 -20.48 14.79 -29.58
C THR A 79 -20.22 15.13 -28.11
N GLY A 80 -20.08 14.13 -27.24
CA GLY A 80 -19.83 14.32 -25.81
C GLY A 80 -18.36 14.58 -25.48
N ALA A 81 -18.09 15.04 -24.25
CA ALA A 81 -16.73 15.32 -23.81
C ALA A 81 -15.92 14.02 -23.59
N PRO A 82 -14.71 13.89 -24.15
CA PRO A 82 -13.96 12.64 -24.10
C PRO A 82 -13.25 12.42 -22.76
N VAL A 83 -13.52 11.27 -22.13
CA VAL A 83 -12.85 10.80 -20.90
C VAL A 83 -12.22 9.44 -21.18
N LEU A 84 -10.95 9.24 -20.86
CA LEU A 84 -10.25 7.97 -21.02
C LEU A 84 -9.92 7.35 -19.66
N PHE A 85 -10.52 6.20 -19.37
CA PHE A 85 -10.23 5.38 -18.21
C PHE A 85 -9.03 4.45 -18.47
N LEU A 86 -8.08 4.43 -17.53
CA LEU A 86 -6.85 3.65 -17.58
C LEU A 86 -6.84 2.65 -16.42
N PRO A 87 -6.99 1.34 -16.67
CA PRO A 87 -6.98 0.35 -15.61
C PRO A 87 -5.58 0.13 -15.02
N GLY A 88 -5.56 -0.51 -13.86
CA GLY A 88 -4.35 -0.78 -13.09
C GLY A 88 -3.69 -2.14 -13.36
N ASN A 89 -2.85 -2.55 -12.41
CA ASN A 89 -2.20 -3.86 -12.38
C ASN A 89 -3.21 -5.01 -12.46
N ALA A 90 -3.06 -5.91 -13.43
CA ALA A 90 -4.03 -6.98 -13.72
C ALA A 90 -5.49 -6.49 -13.85
N GLY A 91 -5.68 -5.22 -14.21
CA GLY A 91 -6.98 -4.58 -14.31
C GLY A 91 -7.62 -4.79 -15.67
N SER A 92 -8.90 -5.15 -15.68
CA SER A 92 -9.70 -5.20 -16.90
C SER A 92 -10.19 -3.80 -17.28
N TYR A 93 -10.26 -3.52 -18.58
CA TYR A 93 -10.89 -2.30 -19.13
C TYR A 93 -12.35 -2.11 -18.68
N LYS A 94 -13.01 -3.20 -18.26
CA LYS A 94 -14.38 -3.21 -17.73
C LYS A 94 -14.54 -2.50 -16.39
N GLN A 95 -13.44 -2.14 -15.71
CA GLN A 95 -13.48 -1.31 -14.50
C GLN A 95 -14.13 0.06 -14.76
N ALA A 96 -14.11 0.56 -16.00
CA ALA A 96 -14.73 1.83 -16.38
C ALA A 96 -16.26 1.86 -16.28
N ARG A 97 -16.93 0.70 -16.15
CA ARG A 97 -18.41 0.59 -16.18
C ARG A 97 -19.12 1.46 -15.16
N SER A 98 -18.57 1.57 -13.94
CA SER A 98 -19.19 2.35 -12.87
C SER A 98 -19.19 3.83 -13.20
N LEU A 99 -18.06 4.33 -13.70
CA LEU A 99 -17.94 5.71 -14.16
C LEU A 99 -18.85 5.97 -15.36
N GLY A 100 -18.80 5.10 -16.38
CA GLY A 100 -19.59 5.21 -17.60
C GLY A 100 -21.09 5.20 -17.34
N SER A 101 -21.58 4.25 -16.54
CA SER A 101 -23.01 4.09 -16.26
C SER A 101 -23.59 5.29 -15.51
N VAL A 102 -22.89 5.74 -14.46
CA VAL A 102 -23.33 6.90 -13.67
C VAL A 102 -23.28 8.18 -14.51
N ALA A 103 -22.29 8.32 -15.40
CA ALA A 103 -22.21 9.45 -16.33
C ALA A 103 -23.37 9.47 -17.34
N LEU A 104 -23.71 8.33 -17.95
CA LEU A 104 -24.84 8.22 -18.89
C LEU A 104 -26.16 8.55 -18.19
N ARG A 105 -26.43 7.98 -17.01
CA ARG A 105 -27.63 8.29 -16.23
C ARG A 105 -27.72 9.76 -15.82
N LYS A 106 -26.58 10.40 -15.52
CA LYS A 106 -26.55 11.83 -15.19
C LYS A 106 -26.87 12.68 -16.42
N ALA A 107 -26.39 12.29 -17.60
CA ALA A 107 -26.69 12.98 -18.85
C ALA A 107 -28.18 12.91 -19.22
N GLU A 108 -28.84 11.75 -19.03
CA GLU A 108 -30.30 11.60 -19.28
C GLU A 108 -31.16 12.59 -18.48
N ALA A 109 -30.67 13.04 -17.32
CA ALA A 109 -31.36 13.98 -16.44
C ALA A 109 -31.07 15.46 -16.76
N LEU A 110 -30.22 15.76 -17.75
CA LEU A 110 -29.82 17.12 -18.12
C LEU A 110 -30.41 17.51 -19.48
N GLU A 111 -30.94 18.72 -19.55
CA GLU A 111 -31.35 19.34 -20.80
C GLU A 111 -30.12 19.88 -21.55
N GLY A 112 -30.16 19.92 -22.89
CA GLY A 112 -29.08 20.47 -23.73
C GLY A 112 -28.06 19.46 -24.27
N GLY A 113 -28.27 18.15 -24.09
CA GLY A 113 -27.48 17.11 -24.77
C GLY A 113 -26.03 16.95 -24.29
N VAL A 114 -25.65 17.63 -23.21
CA VAL A 114 -24.32 17.53 -22.59
C VAL A 114 -24.14 16.13 -21.99
N HIS A 115 -23.11 15.42 -22.43
CA HIS A 115 -22.79 14.08 -21.93
C HIS A 115 -21.29 13.80 -22.06
N LEU A 116 -20.85 12.69 -21.46
CA LEU A 116 -19.47 12.21 -21.53
C LEU A 116 -19.38 11.03 -22.49
N ASN A 117 -18.32 10.99 -23.31
CA ASN A 117 -17.94 9.78 -24.03
C ASN A 117 -16.81 9.08 -23.25
N VAL A 118 -17.15 8.02 -22.52
CA VAL A 118 -16.21 7.29 -21.67
C VAL A 118 -15.53 6.20 -22.49
N PHE A 119 -14.24 6.40 -22.75
CA PHE A 119 -13.34 5.43 -23.35
C PHE A 119 -12.59 4.64 -22.27
N THR A 120 -12.12 3.45 -22.61
CA THR A 120 -11.32 2.61 -21.72
C THR A 120 -10.28 1.80 -22.50
N ILE A 121 -9.15 1.54 -21.86
CA ILE A 121 -8.02 0.79 -22.44
C ILE A 121 -7.97 -0.64 -21.91
N ASP A 122 -7.79 -1.59 -22.80
CA ASP A 122 -7.41 -2.96 -22.48
C ASP A 122 -5.89 -3.12 -22.59
N PHE A 123 -5.25 -3.37 -21.44
CA PHE A 123 -3.82 -3.68 -21.34
C PHE A 123 -3.55 -5.18 -21.21
N ASN A 124 -4.48 -6.05 -21.59
CA ASN A 124 -4.36 -7.51 -21.45
C ASN A 124 -4.10 -7.97 -20.00
N GLU A 125 -4.58 -7.21 -19.01
CA GLU A 125 -4.42 -7.50 -17.57
C GLU A 125 -2.96 -7.80 -17.17
N GLU A 126 -2.01 -7.05 -17.71
CA GLU A 126 -0.58 -7.19 -17.40
C GLU A 126 -0.24 -6.83 -15.94
N LEU A 127 0.74 -7.54 -15.37
CA LEU A 127 1.18 -7.41 -13.97
C LEU A 127 2.15 -6.23 -13.73
N VAL A 128 1.75 -5.03 -14.15
CA VAL A 128 2.62 -3.84 -14.16
C VAL A 128 3.05 -3.29 -12.80
N ALA A 129 2.41 -3.70 -11.69
CA ALA A 129 2.89 -3.34 -10.35
C ALA A 129 4.07 -4.21 -9.88
N LEU A 130 4.28 -5.36 -10.51
CA LEU A 130 5.32 -6.33 -10.15
C LEU A 130 6.36 -6.54 -11.25
N TYR A 131 6.09 -6.04 -12.46
CA TYR A 131 6.97 -6.11 -13.63
C TYR A 131 6.95 -4.78 -14.41
N GLY A 132 8.07 -4.06 -14.40
CA GLY A 132 8.19 -2.72 -15.00
C GLY A 132 8.33 -2.69 -16.52
N GLY A 133 8.70 -3.80 -17.15
CA GLY A 133 9.06 -3.83 -18.58
C GLY A 133 7.94 -3.46 -19.56
N SER A 134 6.67 -3.58 -19.14
CA SER A 134 5.51 -3.20 -19.98
C SER A 134 5.10 -1.73 -19.86
N LEU A 135 5.55 -1.02 -18.82
CA LEU A 135 5.04 0.32 -18.50
C LEU A 135 5.25 1.33 -19.63
N LEU A 136 6.45 1.38 -20.21
CA LEU A 136 6.73 2.27 -21.33
C LEU A 136 5.88 1.95 -22.56
N ARG A 137 5.64 0.66 -22.83
CA ARG A 137 4.78 0.19 -23.94
C ARG A 137 3.34 0.65 -23.73
N GLN A 138 2.81 0.55 -22.51
CA GLN A 138 1.50 1.06 -22.15
C GLN A 138 1.41 2.58 -22.33
N THR A 139 2.41 3.33 -21.88
CA THR A 139 2.47 4.80 -22.06
C THR A 139 2.39 5.19 -23.54
N HIS A 140 3.16 4.54 -24.41
CA HIS A 140 3.09 4.81 -25.85
C HIS A 140 1.74 4.45 -26.47
N PHE A 141 1.12 3.33 -26.04
CA PHE A 141 -0.19 2.94 -26.53
C PHE A 141 -1.28 3.95 -26.15
N ILE A 142 -1.23 4.51 -24.95
CA ILE A 142 -2.15 5.58 -24.53
C ILE A 142 -1.97 6.82 -25.40
N HIS A 143 -0.73 7.22 -25.70
CA HIS A 143 -0.48 8.36 -26.59
C HIS A 143 -1.13 8.16 -27.97
N GLU A 144 -1.00 6.97 -28.56
CA GLU A 144 -1.68 6.66 -29.83
C GLU A 144 -3.20 6.57 -29.69
N SER A 145 -3.70 6.11 -28.53
CA SER A 145 -5.13 6.06 -28.22
C SER A 145 -5.75 7.45 -28.09
N ILE A 146 -5.08 8.40 -27.43
CA ILE A 146 -5.52 9.81 -27.35
C ILE A 146 -5.64 10.41 -28.75
N LYS A 147 -4.66 10.18 -29.63
CA LYS A 147 -4.75 10.60 -31.03
C LYS A 147 -5.93 9.95 -31.74
N ALA A 148 -6.19 8.67 -31.51
CA ALA A 148 -7.32 7.98 -32.13
C ALA A 148 -8.66 8.55 -31.66
N ILE A 149 -8.80 8.86 -30.37
CA ILE A 149 -10.00 9.47 -29.78
C ILE A 149 -10.24 10.85 -30.41
N LEU A 150 -9.26 11.75 -30.37
CA LEU A 150 -9.42 13.11 -30.92
C LEU A 150 -9.73 13.11 -32.43
N ARG A 151 -9.29 12.07 -33.16
CA ARG A 151 -9.63 11.91 -34.58
C ARG A 151 -11.11 11.57 -34.83
N LEU A 152 -11.84 11.06 -33.84
CA LEU A 152 -13.29 10.79 -33.96
C LEU A 152 -14.12 12.08 -33.97
N TYR A 153 -13.56 13.19 -33.49
CA TYR A 153 -14.26 14.47 -33.37
C TYR A 153 -13.90 15.48 -34.45
N LYS A 154 -13.16 15.10 -35.49
CA LYS A 154 -12.66 16.06 -36.52
C LYS A 154 -13.76 16.84 -37.22
N ASP A 155 -14.93 16.21 -37.37
CA ASP A 155 -16.08 16.76 -38.07
C ASP A 155 -17.06 17.46 -37.11
N HIS A 156 -16.69 17.59 -35.83
CA HIS A 156 -17.46 18.32 -34.82
C HIS A 156 -17.26 19.82 -34.95
N GLU A 157 -18.30 20.63 -34.71
CA GLU A 157 -18.24 22.11 -34.85
C GLU A 157 -17.22 22.73 -33.89
N ALA A 158 -17.20 22.27 -32.63
CA ALA A 158 -16.21 22.61 -31.61
C ALA A 158 -15.46 21.35 -31.18
N PRO A 159 -14.40 20.93 -31.88
CA PRO A 159 -13.72 19.67 -31.59
C PRO A 159 -12.89 19.79 -30.29
N PRO A 160 -12.93 18.80 -29.37
CA PRO A 160 -12.04 18.80 -28.22
C PRO A 160 -10.58 18.79 -28.63
N HIS A 161 -9.76 19.59 -27.93
CA HIS A 161 -8.31 19.60 -28.11
C HIS A 161 -7.57 18.71 -27.12
N SER A 162 -8.25 18.26 -26.06
CA SER A 162 -7.69 17.44 -24.98
C SER A 162 -8.62 16.30 -24.57
N VAL A 163 -8.06 15.29 -23.90
CA VAL A 163 -8.80 14.17 -23.31
C VAL A 163 -8.54 14.14 -21.81
N VAL A 164 -9.61 14.04 -21.01
CA VAL A 164 -9.50 13.89 -19.55
C VAL A 164 -9.14 12.45 -19.21
N LEU A 165 -8.16 12.25 -18.32
CA LEU A 165 -7.71 10.92 -17.93
C LEU A 165 -8.22 10.54 -16.53
N VAL A 166 -8.74 9.32 -16.40
CA VAL A 166 -9.03 8.70 -15.10
C VAL A 166 -8.17 7.46 -14.95
N GLY A 167 -7.19 7.50 -14.05
CA GLY A 167 -6.26 6.39 -13.84
C GLY A 167 -6.48 5.66 -12.54
N HIS A 168 -6.61 4.34 -12.58
CA HIS A 168 -6.67 3.50 -11.39
C HIS A 168 -5.34 2.79 -11.15
N SER A 169 -4.83 2.81 -9.91
CA SER A 169 -3.60 2.11 -9.52
C SER A 169 -2.43 2.47 -10.45
N MET A 170 -1.73 1.50 -11.04
CA MET A 170 -0.66 1.78 -12.01
C MET A 170 -1.12 2.58 -13.24
N GLY A 171 -2.40 2.53 -13.63
CA GLY A 171 -2.94 3.33 -14.74
C GLY A 171 -2.80 4.84 -14.52
N GLY A 172 -2.89 5.31 -13.27
CA GLY A 172 -2.65 6.73 -12.94
C GLY A 172 -1.17 7.13 -12.99
N VAL A 173 -0.26 6.21 -12.68
CA VAL A 173 1.18 6.43 -12.83
C VAL A 173 1.56 6.49 -14.32
N VAL A 174 1.00 5.58 -15.14
CA VAL A 174 1.18 5.58 -16.60
C VAL A 174 0.58 6.85 -17.24
N ALA A 175 -0.56 7.35 -16.74
CA ALA A 175 -1.14 8.62 -17.19
C ALA A 175 -0.14 9.79 -17.05
N ARG A 176 0.53 9.89 -15.90
CA ARG A 176 1.57 10.90 -15.65
C ARG A 176 2.82 10.65 -16.49
N ALA A 177 3.12 9.40 -16.83
CA ALA A 177 4.26 9.06 -17.67
C ALA A 177 4.12 9.52 -19.12
N LEU A 178 2.92 9.85 -19.62
CA LEU A 178 2.75 10.44 -20.96
C LEU A 178 3.64 11.66 -21.18
N PHE A 179 3.83 12.46 -20.13
CA PHE A 179 4.61 13.69 -20.17
C PHE A 179 6.12 13.47 -20.21
N THR A 180 6.60 12.22 -20.03
CA THR A 180 8.01 11.85 -20.22
C THR A 180 8.31 11.47 -21.67
N LEU A 181 7.29 11.17 -22.48
CA LEU A 181 7.49 10.74 -23.86
C LEU A 181 8.07 11.86 -24.73
N PRO A 182 9.03 11.55 -25.62
CA PRO A 182 9.50 12.52 -26.60
C PRO A 182 8.35 12.89 -27.54
N ARG A 183 8.17 14.19 -27.79
CA ARG A 183 7.14 14.74 -28.70
C ARG A 183 5.68 14.58 -28.22
N PHE A 184 5.45 14.28 -26.94
CA PHE A 184 4.11 14.41 -26.37
C PHE A 184 3.81 15.88 -26.07
N SER A 185 2.66 16.38 -26.53
CA SER A 185 2.20 17.74 -26.23
C SER A 185 1.38 17.74 -24.95
N PRO A 186 1.77 18.51 -23.90
CA PRO A 186 0.98 18.61 -22.67
C PRO A 186 -0.46 19.08 -22.89
N ARG A 187 -0.75 19.80 -23.99
CA ARG A 187 -2.09 20.29 -24.32
C ARG A 187 -3.11 19.18 -24.61
N LEU A 188 -2.64 17.97 -24.94
CA LEU A 188 -3.51 16.84 -25.22
C LEU A 188 -4.23 16.30 -23.98
N VAL A 189 -3.75 16.66 -22.78
CA VAL A 189 -4.31 16.20 -21.50
C VAL A 189 -4.32 17.39 -20.53
N SER A 190 -5.51 17.95 -20.30
CA SER A 190 -5.69 19.07 -19.37
C SER A 190 -5.90 18.58 -17.93
N LEU A 191 -6.69 17.53 -17.71
CA LEU A 191 -7.06 17.03 -16.38
C LEU A 191 -6.74 15.54 -16.21
N ILE A 192 -6.16 15.19 -15.07
CA ILE A 192 -5.93 13.80 -14.64
C ILE A 192 -6.54 13.60 -13.26
N ILE A 193 -7.44 12.62 -13.13
CA ILE A 193 -7.94 12.14 -11.84
C ILE A 193 -7.37 10.74 -11.62
N THR A 194 -6.66 10.53 -10.50
CA THR A 194 -6.08 9.24 -10.17
C THR A 194 -6.68 8.66 -8.90
N GLN A 195 -7.02 7.38 -8.94
CA GLN A 195 -7.61 6.63 -7.83
C GLN A 195 -6.63 5.55 -7.38
N ALA A 196 -6.27 5.55 -6.10
CA ALA A 196 -5.36 4.58 -5.47
C ALA A 196 -4.03 4.38 -6.23
N SER A 197 -3.52 5.43 -6.88
CA SER A 197 -2.32 5.35 -7.72
C SER A 197 -1.07 5.66 -6.91
N PRO A 198 -0.09 4.74 -6.79
CA PRO A 198 1.14 4.97 -6.04
C PRO A 198 2.06 5.93 -6.82
N HIS A 199 2.01 7.22 -6.52
CA HIS A 199 2.78 8.27 -7.21
C HIS A 199 4.18 8.49 -6.64
N GLN A 200 4.38 8.21 -5.35
CA GLN A 200 5.65 8.46 -4.66
C GLN A 200 6.71 7.42 -4.99
N ALA A 201 6.35 6.14 -4.90
CA ALA A 201 7.24 5.00 -5.08
C ALA A 201 6.41 3.74 -5.38
N PRO A 202 6.98 2.72 -6.05
CA PRO A 202 6.30 1.44 -6.23
C PRO A 202 6.00 0.78 -4.88
N VAL A 203 4.94 -0.02 -4.85
CA VAL A 203 4.56 -0.79 -3.63
C VAL A 203 5.65 -1.78 -3.26
N LEU A 204 6.20 -2.47 -4.26
CA LEU A 204 7.34 -3.39 -4.12
C LEU A 204 8.35 -3.13 -5.26
N SER A 205 9.60 -2.93 -4.91
CA SER A 205 10.69 -2.69 -5.87
C SER A 205 11.31 -4.03 -6.32
N LEU A 206 10.59 -4.77 -7.16
CA LEU A 206 10.98 -6.12 -7.60
C LEU A 206 11.88 -6.15 -8.84
N ASP A 207 11.97 -5.05 -9.60
CA ASP A 207 12.89 -4.92 -10.71
C ASP A 207 13.40 -3.48 -10.90
N THR A 208 14.45 -3.33 -11.71
CA THR A 208 15.10 -2.04 -11.99
C THR A 208 14.27 -1.17 -12.94
N TYR A 209 13.59 -1.76 -13.92
CA TYR A 209 12.79 -1.04 -14.92
C TYR A 209 11.63 -0.27 -14.28
N LEU A 210 10.99 -0.85 -13.26
CA LEU A 210 9.95 -0.22 -12.48
C LEU A 210 10.49 1.02 -11.77
N LEU A 211 11.66 0.92 -11.14
CA LEU A 211 12.27 2.06 -10.46
C LEU A 211 12.72 3.16 -11.42
N GLU A 212 13.33 2.78 -12.55
CA GLU A 212 13.71 3.71 -13.60
C GLU A 212 12.49 4.45 -14.16
N PHE A 213 11.37 3.75 -14.35
CA PHE A 213 10.11 4.35 -14.79
C PHE A 213 9.61 5.41 -13.78
N TYR A 214 9.56 5.08 -12.49
CA TYR A 214 9.18 6.03 -11.45
C TYR A 214 10.14 7.22 -11.35
N SER A 215 11.44 6.98 -11.49
CA SER A 215 12.46 8.02 -11.50
C SER A 215 12.25 9.00 -12.66
N ALA A 216 12.01 8.49 -13.87
CA ALA A 216 11.73 9.30 -15.06
C ALA A 216 10.46 10.14 -14.89
N VAL A 217 9.38 9.56 -14.34
CA VAL A 217 8.15 10.30 -14.02
C VAL A 217 8.43 11.38 -12.98
N ARG A 218 9.12 11.05 -11.89
CA ARG A 218 9.47 12.04 -10.85
C ARG A 218 10.31 13.18 -11.41
N GLN A 219 11.35 12.88 -12.18
CA GLN A 219 12.21 13.89 -12.79
C GLN A 219 11.42 14.86 -13.69
N ARG A 220 10.44 14.36 -14.45
CA ARG A 220 9.60 15.20 -15.31
C ARG A 220 8.67 16.12 -14.52
N TRP A 221 8.05 15.60 -13.46
CA TRP A 221 7.01 16.29 -12.71
C TRP A 221 7.54 17.17 -11.58
N VAL A 222 8.71 16.85 -11.02
CA VAL A 222 9.39 17.65 -9.98
C VAL A 222 10.42 18.57 -10.63
N GLY A 223 11.36 18.02 -11.39
CA GLY A 223 12.50 18.76 -11.94
C GLY A 223 12.12 19.74 -13.07
N ARG A 224 10.95 19.56 -13.69
CA ARG A 224 10.42 20.44 -14.75
C ARG A 224 8.93 20.75 -14.54
N ALA A 225 8.55 21.04 -13.29
CA ALA A 225 7.16 21.32 -12.89
C ALA A 225 6.54 22.52 -13.63
N GLU A 226 7.36 23.53 -13.94
CA GLU A 226 6.96 24.76 -14.64
C GLU A 226 6.22 24.52 -15.95
N ASP A 227 6.65 23.51 -16.72
CA ASP A 227 6.03 23.16 -18.01
C ASP A 227 4.61 22.57 -17.84
N LEU A 228 4.24 22.15 -16.63
CA LEU A 228 3.03 21.39 -16.32
C LEU A 228 2.05 22.16 -15.42
N ARG A 229 2.23 23.48 -15.27
CA ARG A 229 1.33 24.37 -14.50
C ARG A 229 -0.12 24.34 -15.00
N ASN A 230 -0.31 24.17 -16.31
CA ASN A 230 -1.65 24.15 -16.93
C ASN A 230 -2.36 22.78 -16.84
N VAL A 231 -1.67 21.75 -16.35
CA VAL A 231 -2.24 20.39 -16.21
C VAL A 231 -2.75 20.24 -14.79
N THR A 232 -4.05 20.01 -14.61
CA THR A 232 -4.63 19.79 -13.28
C THR A 232 -4.56 18.32 -12.92
N VAL A 233 -4.10 17.99 -11.70
CA VAL A 233 -4.03 16.60 -11.22
C VAL A 233 -4.69 16.47 -9.86
N LEU A 234 -5.68 15.58 -9.76
CA LEU A 234 -6.31 15.18 -8.52
C LEU A 234 -5.94 13.73 -8.20
N SER A 235 -5.34 13.48 -7.03
CA SER A 235 -5.05 12.14 -6.52
C SER A 235 -5.90 11.82 -5.30
N VAL A 236 -6.64 10.71 -5.37
CA VAL A 236 -7.50 10.21 -4.28
C VAL A 236 -7.02 8.83 -3.82
N GLY A 237 -6.56 8.73 -2.58
CA GLY A 237 -6.16 7.46 -1.95
C GLY A 237 -7.34 6.72 -1.29
N GLY A 238 -7.28 5.40 -1.16
CA GLY A 238 -8.41 4.57 -0.68
C GLY A 238 -8.62 4.51 0.85
N GLY A 239 -7.66 4.98 1.64
CA GLY A 239 -7.73 4.89 3.10
C GLY A 239 -7.25 3.54 3.63
N TYR A 240 -7.69 3.13 4.82
CA TYR A 240 -7.14 1.97 5.53
C TYR A 240 -7.54 0.61 4.95
N ARG A 241 -8.65 0.54 4.20
CA ARG A 241 -9.11 -0.67 3.52
C ARG A 241 -8.25 -1.01 2.30
N ASP A 242 -7.54 -0.04 1.73
CA ASP A 242 -6.55 -0.29 0.69
C ASP A 242 -5.23 -0.78 1.32
N TYR A 243 -5.14 -2.10 1.49
CA TYR A 243 -3.92 -2.75 1.96
C TYR A 243 -2.88 -2.95 0.85
N GLN A 244 -3.26 -2.79 -0.43
CA GLN A 244 -2.34 -2.95 -1.56
C GLN A 244 -1.52 -1.68 -1.77
N VAL A 245 -2.20 -0.52 -1.82
CA VAL A 245 -1.59 0.79 -1.99
C VAL A 245 -1.93 1.68 -0.78
N ARG A 246 -0.92 1.91 0.06
CA ARG A 246 -1.05 2.83 1.18
C ARG A 246 -1.36 4.24 0.68
N SER A 247 -2.32 4.94 1.32
CA SER A 247 -2.68 6.31 0.92
C SER A 247 -1.50 7.26 0.87
N GLY A 248 -0.51 7.14 1.77
CA GLY A 248 0.69 7.98 1.73
C GLY A 248 1.53 7.85 0.43
N LEU A 249 1.45 6.71 -0.27
CA LEU A 249 2.09 6.55 -1.59
C LEU A 249 1.32 7.27 -2.71
N THR A 250 0.05 7.60 -2.49
CA THR A 250 -0.80 8.28 -3.47
C THR A 250 -0.62 9.80 -3.49
N ALA A 251 0.15 10.33 -2.55
CA ALA A 251 0.56 11.74 -2.55
C ALA A 251 1.31 12.08 -3.85
N LEU A 252 0.98 13.21 -4.47
CA LEU A 252 1.76 13.71 -5.60
C LEU A 252 3.09 14.29 -5.09
N PRO A 253 4.26 13.88 -5.63
CA PRO A 253 5.54 14.50 -5.30
C PRO A 253 5.62 15.85 -6.02
N CYS A 254 4.91 16.86 -5.53
CA CYS A 254 4.89 18.21 -6.08
C CYS A 254 4.98 19.22 -4.92
N PRO A 255 5.46 20.45 -5.14
CA PRO A 255 5.47 21.49 -4.11
C PRO A 255 4.09 21.65 -3.48
N GLN A 256 4.02 21.83 -2.15
CA GLN A 256 2.75 21.92 -1.42
C GLN A 256 1.86 23.08 -1.92
N ASP A 257 2.47 24.14 -2.45
CA ASP A 257 1.79 25.33 -2.95
C ASP A 257 1.40 25.26 -4.44
N ASP A 258 1.56 24.12 -5.12
CA ASP A 258 1.17 24.00 -6.54
C ASP A 258 -0.36 24.10 -6.68
N PRO A 259 -0.90 25.18 -7.26
CA PRO A 259 -2.35 25.40 -7.32
C PRO A 259 -3.05 24.46 -8.31
N SER A 260 -2.31 23.68 -9.10
CA SER A 260 -2.85 22.75 -10.10
C SER A 260 -2.90 21.30 -9.61
N LYS A 261 -2.30 20.99 -8.45
CA LYS A 261 -2.18 19.61 -7.93
C LYS A 261 -2.90 19.48 -6.61
N LEU A 262 -3.62 18.39 -6.44
CA LEU A 262 -4.36 18.11 -5.22
C LEU A 262 -4.24 16.63 -4.86
N SER A 263 -3.89 16.34 -3.60
CA SER A 263 -3.87 14.98 -3.05
C SER A 263 -4.74 14.92 -1.80
N LEU A 264 -5.56 13.89 -1.67
CA LEU A 264 -6.35 13.62 -0.47
C LEU A 264 -6.72 12.14 -0.35
N VAL A 265 -7.33 11.77 0.77
CA VAL A 265 -7.88 10.42 1.00
C VAL A 265 -9.40 10.45 0.82
N VAL A 266 -9.96 9.38 0.27
CA VAL A 266 -11.41 9.22 0.03
C VAL A 266 -12.28 9.46 1.26
N THR A 267 -11.76 9.22 2.47
CA THR A 267 -12.45 9.47 3.74
C THR A 267 -12.70 10.95 4.01
N ALA A 268 -11.88 11.84 3.42
CA ALA A 268 -12.02 13.29 3.52
C ALA A 268 -12.96 13.87 2.45
N VAL A 269 -13.34 13.10 1.42
CA VAL A 269 -14.18 13.58 0.33
C VAL A 269 -15.61 13.82 0.84
N PRO A 270 -16.17 15.04 0.68
CA PRO A 270 -17.55 15.33 1.05
C PRO A 270 -18.55 14.38 0.38
N ARG A 271 -19.62 14.01 1.11
CA ARG A 271 -20.62 13.01 0.68
C ARG A 271 -20.07 11.59 0.43
N THR A 272 -18.78 11.35 0.69
CA THR A 272 -18.16 10.02 0.60
C THR A 272 -17.86 9.45 1.98
N TRP A 273 -16.96 10.03 2.76
CA TRP A 273 -16.68 9.66 4.17
C TRP A 273 -16.51 8.17 4.48
N VAL A 274 -16.08 7.38 3.50
CA VAL A 274 -15.87 5.94 3.62
C VAL A 274 -14.48 5.59 3.12
N SER A 275 -13.86 4.58 3.72
CA SER A 275 -12.63 3.99 3.16
C SER A 275 -13.01 2.97 2.09
N THR A 276 -12.20 2.88 1.05
CA THR A 276 -12.33 1.91 -0.05
C THR A 276 -11.16 0.93 0.00
N ASP A 277 -11.41 -0.34 -0.28
CA ASP A 277 -10.31 -1.24 -0.68
C ASP A 277 -9.81 -0.88 -2.09
N HIS A 278 -8.69 -1.51 -2.49
CA HIS A 278 -8.02 -1.19 -3.74
C HIS A 278 -8.93 -1.29 -4.96
N LEU A 279 -9.81 -2.30 -5.00
CA LEU A 279 -10.72 -2.49 -6.12
C LEU A 279 -12.01 -1.70 -5.97
N SER A 280 -12.50 -1.49 -4.75
CA SER A 280 -13.75 -0.75 -4.53
C SER A 280 -13.68 0.73 -4.82
N ILE A 281 -12.49 1.33 -4.83
CA ILE A 281 -12.35 2.75 -5.15
C ILE A 281 -12.94 3.13 -6.53
N VAL A 282 -12.92 2.23 -7.51
CA VAL A 282 -13.43 2.53 -8.86
C VAL A 282 -14.95 2.35 -9.01
N TRP A 283 -15.61 1.67 -8.06
CA TRP A 283 -17.05 1.40 -8.10
C TRP A 283 -17.82 1.85 -6.85
N CYS A 284 -17.14 2.43 -5.86
CA CYS A 284 -17.76 3.03 -4.69
C CYS A 284 -18.67 4.18 -5.15
N LYS A 285 -19.98 3.98 -5.02
CA LYS A 285 -21.01 4.86 -5.58
C LYS A 285 -20.85 6.30 -5.10
N GLU A 286 -20.49 6.49 -3.84
CA GLU A 286 -20.30 7.80 -3.25
C GLU A 286 -19.19 8.60 -3.96
N LEU A 287 -18.02 7.98 -4.16
CA LEU A 287 -16.89 8.60 -4.85
C LEU A 287 -17.16 8.76 -6.36
N VAL A 288 -17.78 7.77 -7.00
CA VAL A 288 -18.14 7.83 -8.42
C VAL A 288 -19.11 8.97 -8.67
N LEU A 289 -20.13 9.15 -7.82
CA LEU A 289 -21.07 10.27 -7.91
C LEU A 289 -20.38 11.62 -7.71
N ALA A 290 -19.45 11.74 -6.76
CA ALA A 290 -18.67 12.98 -6.58
C ALA A 290 -17.82 13.30 -7.83
N THR A 291 -17.18 12.28 -8.41
CA THR A 291 -16.35 12.43 -9.62
C THR A 291 -17.19 12.82 -10.83
N VAL A 292 -18.32 12.15 -11.06
CA VAL A 292 -19.21 12.45 -12.19
C VAL A 292 -19.81 13.85 -12.06
N ARG A 293 -20.28 14.26 -10.86
CA ARG A 293 -20.77 15.63 -10.64
C ARG A 293 -19.71 16.66 -10.95
N ALA A 294 -18.48 16.46 -10.49
CA ALA A 294 -17.37 17.32 -10.82
C ALA A 294 -17.13 17.40 -12.34
N PHE A 295 -17.20 16.28 -13.07
CA PHE A 295 -17.05 16.30 -14.53
C PHE A 295 -18.11 17.12 -15.24
N PHE A 296 -19.38 17.02 -14.86
CA PHE A 296 -20.43 17.84 -15.48
C PHE A 296 -20.25 19.34 -15.18
N ASP A 297 -19.82 19.70 -13.97
CA ASP A 297 -19.54 21.10 -13.63
C ASP A 297 -18.26 21.65 -14.32
N LEU A 298 -17.37 20.76 -14.76
CA LEU A 298 -16.17 21.08 -15.55
C LEU A 298 -16.46 21.28 -17.04
N ILE A 299 -17.63 20.87 -17.53
CA ILE A 299 -18.01 21.06 -18.93
C ILE A 299 -18.56 22.47 -19.12
N GLU A 300 -18.10 23.15 -20.16
CA GLU A 300 -18.63 24.44 -20.57
C GLU A 300 -19.91 24.24 -21.40
N PRO A 301 -21.04 24.84 -21.00
CA PRO A 301 -22.32 24.64 -21.71
C PRO A 301 -22.29 25.06 -23.18
N GLU A 302 -21.48 26.07 -23.51
CA GLU A 302 -21.34 26.64 -24.85
C GLU A 302 -20.67 25.68 -25.84
N THR A 303 -19.66 24.92 -25.38
CA THR A 303 -18.85 24.03 -26.23
C THR A 303 -19.21 22.56 -26.04
N GLY A 304 -19.85 22.20 -24.93
CA GLY A 304 -20.05 20.82 -24.51
C GLY A 304 -18.76 20.09 -24.15
N GLN A 305 -17.64 20.81 -24.01
CA GLN A 305 -16.31 20.26 -23.73
C GLN A 305 -15.77 20.73 -22.36
N PHE A 306 -14.75 20.04 -21.85
CA PHE A 306 -14.10 20.40 -20.59
C PHE A 306 -13.40 21.76 -20.67
N SER A 307 -13.51 22.55 -19.59
CA SER A 307 -12.89 23.87 -19.50
C SER A 307 -11.36 23.84 -19.57
N ASP A 308 -10.78 24.73 -20.37
CA ASP A 308 -9.33 24.89 -20.49
C ASP A 308 -8.71 25.69 -19.33
N ASP A 309 -9.50 26.47 -18.57
CA ASP A 309 -8.98 27.31 -17.48
C ASP A 309 -8.57 26.49 -16.24
N PRO A 310 -7.28 26.44 -15.87
CA PRO A 310 -6.83 25.69 -14.69
C PRO A 310 -7.41 26.23 -13.38
N LYS A 311 -7.72 27.53 -13.28
CA LYS A 311 -8.27 28.12 -12.05
C LYS A 311 -9.70 27.64 -11.83
N ARG A 312 -10.55 27.71 -12.86
CA ARG A 312 -11.91 27.15 -12.85
C ARG A 312 -11.89 25.66 -12.52
N ARG A 313 -11.00 24.88 -13.16
CA ARG A 313 -10.87 23.44 -12.88
C ARG A 313 -10.58 23.19 -11.40
N MET A 314 -9.60 23.88 -10.82
CA MET A 314 -9.27 23.69 -9.41
C MET A 314 -10.37 24.19 -8.46
N ALA A 315 -11.09 25.25 -8.81
CA ALA A 315 -12.24 25.72 -8.02
C ALA A 315 -13.34 24.64 -7.93
N ILE A 316 -13.68 23.99 -9.07
CA ILE A 316 -14.66 22.89 -9.12
C ILE A 316 -14.17 21.68 -8.33
N LEU A 317 -12.89 21.30 -8.47
CA LEU A 317 -12.34 20.17 -7.71
C LEU A 317 -12.34 20.43 -6.20
N ASN A 318 -11.99 21.65 -5.76
CA ASN A 318 -12.10 22.01 -4.35
C ASN A 318 -13.54 21.96 -3.84
N HIS A 319 -14.52 22.38 -4.66
CA HIS A 319 -15.94 22.31 -4.32
C HIS A 319 -16.41 20.86 -4.06
N HIS A 320 -16.06 19.92 -4.93
CA HIS A 320 -16.54 18.53 -4.82
C HIS A 320 -15.70 17.67 -3.88
N PHE A 321 -14.39 17.89 -3.80
CA PHE A 321 -13.46 16.99 -3.11
C PHE A 321 -12.94 17.52 -1.77
N ILE A 322 -13.01 18.83 -1.51
CA ILE A 322 -12.47 19.42 -0.27
C ILE A 322 -13.58 20.00 0.61
N ARG A 323 -14.42 20.88 0.05
CA ARG A 323 -15.48 21.53 0.80
C ARG A 323 -16.69 21.76 -0.09
N HIS A 324 -17.79 21.11 0.24
CA HIS A 324 -19.05 21.23 -0.48
C HIS A 324 -20.01 22.17 0.31
N PRO A 325 -20.24 23.42 -0.14
CA PRO A 325 -21.04 24.42 0.57
C PRO A 325 -22.56 24.22 0.48
N VAL A 326 -23.03 23.15 -0.17
CA VAL A 326 -24.47 22.87 -0.35
C VAL A 326 -25.12 23.95 -1.23
N ARG A 327 -24.37 24.40 -2.25
CA ARG A 327 -24.79 25.32 -3.33
C ARG A 327 -24.27 24.81 -4.67
N VAL A 328 -24.92 25.22 -5.76
CA VAL A 328 -24.42 25.01 -7.12
C VAL A 328 -23.28 26.01 -7.40
N LEU A 329 -22.23 25.56 -8.07
CA LEU A 329 -21.11 26.43 -8.45
C LEU A 329 -21.55 27.37 -9.60
N GLY A 330 -21.49 28.68 -9.40
CA GLY A 330 -21.76 29.67 -10.47
C GLY A 330 -22.77 30.77 -10.14
N GLU A 331 -23.43 30.75 -8.99
CA GLU A 331 -24.21 31.91 -8.54
C GLU A 331 -23.25 33.04 -8.14
N GLN A 332 -23.13 34.08 -8.97
CA GLN A 332 -22.37 35.29 -8.68
C GLN A 332 -22.79 35.87 -7.32
N LEU A 333 -21.81 35.95 -6.40
CA LEU A 333 -21.90 36.75 -5.19
C LEU A 333 -21.39 38.13 -5.55
N GLU A 334 -22.24 39.16 -5.51
CA GLU A 334 -21.82 40.56 -5.29
C GLU A 334 -22.97 41.57 -5.20
N MET A 335 -24.24 41.15 -5.28
CA MET A 335 -25.36 42.06 -5.02
C MET A 335 -25.90 41.87 -3.60
N PRO A 336 -26.02 42.95 -2.80
CA PRO A 336 -26.73 42.88 -1.53
C PRO A 336 -28.18 42.44 -1.79
N ILE A 337 -28.61 41.40 -1.08
CA ILE A 337 -29.92 40.78 -1.26
C ILE A 337 -30.93 41.55 -0.40
N SER A 338 -32.06 41.93 -1.00
CA SER A 338 -33.19 42.49 -0.28
C SER A 338 -34.04 41.37 0.30
N LEU A 339 -34.15 41.29 1.63
CA LEU A 339 -34.99 40.32 2.32
C LEU A 339 -36.39 40.91 2.54
N SER A 340 -37.42 40.26 2.01
CA SER A 340 -38.83 40.66 2.20
C SER A 340 -39.55 39.69 3.15
N GLY A 341 -40.21 40.22 4.19
CA GLY A 341 -41.04 39.44 5.11
C GLY A 341 -41.91 40.35 5.96
N SER A 342 -43.06 39.85 6.43
CA SER A 342 -43.88 40.58 7.40
C SER A 342 -43.16 40.63 8.76
N PRO A 343 -43.40 41.65 9.60
CA PRO A 343 -42.72 41.80 10.90
C PRO A 343 -42.83 40.56 11.80
N GLU A 344 -43.93 39.81 11.70
CA GLU A 344 -44.22 38.59 12.48
C GLU A 344 -43.31 37.39 12.13
N THR A 345 -42.63 37.43 10.98
CA THR A 345 -41.68 36.39 10.55
C THR A 345 -40.28 36.56 11.14
N TRP A 346 -39.97 37.75 11.69
CA TRP A 346 -38.67 38.10 12.25
C TRP A 346 -38.69 37.95 13.77
N THR A 347 -37.68 37.27 14.32
CA THR A 347 -37.55 37.03 15.75
C THR A 347 -36.14 37.37 16.21
N GLU A 348 -36.02 38.29 17.17
CA GLU A 348 -34.74 38.64 17.77
C GLU A 348 -34.35 37.63 18.85
N VAL A 349 -33.14 37.09 18.73
CA VAL A 349 -32.61 36.07 19.63
C VAL A 349 -31.65 36.71 20.62
N ASN A 350 -32.17 36.99 21.82
CA ASN A 350 -31.38 37.58 22.91
C ASN A 350 -30.58 36.54 23.72
N THR A 351 -30.85 35.25 23.54
CA THR A 351 -30.18 34.14 24.24
C THR A 351 -28.81 33.81 23.63
N LEU A 352 -27.98 33.10 24.41
CA LEU A 352 -26.67 32.64 23.94
C LEU A 352 -26.74 31.45 22.97
N ARG A 353 -27.90 30.77 22.95
CA ARG A 353 -28.17 29.59 22.14
C ARG A 353 -29.56 29.70 21.54
N LEU A 354 -29.68 29.26 20.30
CA LEU A 354 -30.95 29.01 19.61
C LEU A 354 -31.10 27.51 19.41
N ALA A 355 -32.26 26.97 19.74
CA ALA A 355 -32.66 25.62 19.37
C ALA A 355 -34.09 25.69 18.84
N TYR A 356 -34.24 25.60 17.52
CA TYR A 356 -35.51 25.70 16.83
C TYR A 356 -35.82 24.40 16.10
N SER A 357 -37.02 23.86 16.29
CA SER A 357 -37.56 22.74 15.51
C SER A 357 -38.67 23.29 14.63
N ALA A 358 -38.47 23.22 13.31
CA ALA A 358 -39.44 23.68 12.33
C ALA A 358 -40.64 22.71 12.28
N PRO A 359 -41.89 23.20 12.42
CA PRO A 359 -43.08 22.37 12.28
C PRO A 359 -43.23 21.87 10.84
N LYS A 360 -43.98 20.77 10.63
CA LYS A 360 -44.16 20.16 9.30
C LYS A 360 -44.77 21.12 8.26
N GLU A 361 -45.69 21.98 8.68
CA GLU A 361 -46.24 23.07 7.87
C GLU A 361 -45.85 24.39 8.53
N GLY A 362 -45.07 25.22 7.85
CA GLY A 362 -44.58 26.47 8.43
C GLY A 362 -44.00 27.44 7.40
N GLN A 363 -44.36 28.72 7.57
CA GLN A 363 -43.76 29.83 6.82
C GLN A 363 -42.28 30.02 7.22
N ALA A 364 -41.51 30.70 6.38
CA ALA A 364 -40.12 31.04 6.66
C ALA A 364 -40.01 31.92 7.93
N LYS A 365 -39.12 31.54 8.84
CA LYS A 365 -38.77 32.35 10.01
C LYS A 365 -37.34 32.88 9.89
N TYR A 366 -37.16 34.14 10.29
CA TYR A 366 -35.88 34.82 10.34
C TYR A 366 -35.46 35.04 11.79
N PHE A 367 -34.31 34.48 12.17
CA PHE A 367 -33.73 34.66 13.51
C PHE A 367 -32.60 35.68 13.46
N LEU A 368 -32.75 36.77 14.21
CA LEU A 368 -31.81 37.90 14.26
C LEU A 368 -30.90 37.79 15.49
N PHE A 369 -29.61 37.93 15.28
CA PHE A 369 -28.58 37.88 16.31
C PHE A 369 -27.76 39.18 16.29
N ALA A 370 -27.92 40.03 17.31
CA ALA A 370 -27.18 41.29 17.41
C ALA A 370 -25.69 41.07 17.68
N LEU A 371 -24.82 41.70 16.87
CA LEU A 371 -23.36 41.56 16.98
C LEU A 371 -22.72 42.58 17.93
N SER A 372 -23.33 43.76 18.09
CA SER A 372 -22.74 44.94 18.75
C SER A 372 -22.22 44.67 20.17
N SER A 373 -22.98 43.95 21.00
CA SER A 373 -22.58 43.59 22.37
C SER A 373 -21.79 42.27 22.47
N ARG A 374 -21.95 41.38 21.48
CA ARG A 374 -21.43 40.00 21.53
C ARG A 374 -19.99 39.87 21.03
N ARG A 375 -19.52 40.75 20.13
CA ARG A 375 -18.14 40.75 19.60
C ARG A 375 -17.04 40.86 20.66
N LYS A 376 -17.31 41.51 21.80
CA LYS A 376 -16.34 41.63 22.90
C LYS A 376 -16.24 40.36 23.74
N ALA A 377 -17.32 39.58 23.79
CA ALA A 377 -17.41 38.41 24.66
C ALA A 377 -17.10 37.10 23.92
N TYR A 378 -17.39 37.01 22.62
CA TYR A 378 -17.26 35.78 21.83
C TYR A 378 -16.38 35.98 20.61
N SER A 379 -15.74 34.89 20.17
CA SER A 379 -14.86 34.89 19.00
C SER A 379 -15.56 34.40 17.73
N HIS A 380 -16.51 33.47 17.88
CA HIS A 380 -17.10 32.72 16.77
C HIS A 380 -18.61 32.57 16.96
N PHE A 381 -19.32 32.40 15.85
CA PHE A 381 -20.72 31.98 15.81
C PHE A 381 -20.84 30.66 15.06
N TYR A 382 -21.44 29.65 15.70
CA TYR A 382 -21.59 28.32 15.14
C TYR A 382 -23.07 27.98 15.00
N CYS A 383 -23.45 27.50 13.82
CA CYS A 383 -24.80 27.00 13.54
C CYS A 383 -24.75 25.65 12.85
N ARG A 384 -25.77 24.83 13.10
CA ARG A 384 -26.02 23.59 12.36
C ARG A 384 -27.49 23.39 12.04
N SER A 385 -27.76 22.72 10.93
CA SER A 385 -29.12 22.34 10.52
C SER A 385 -29.16 21.01 9.77
N ASN A 386 -30.14 20.16 10.08
CA ASN A 386 -30.38 18.91 9.34
C ASN A 386 -31.33 19.07 8.14
N ASN A 387 -31.65 20.31 7.76
CA ASN A 387 -32.43 20.57 6.56
C ASN A 387 -31.53 20.42 5.31
N LEU A 388 -31.46 19.20 4.80
CA LEU A 388 -30.65 18.76 3.65
C LEU A 388 -31.52 18.52 2.40
N SER A 389 -32.59 19.30 2.22
CA SER A 389 -33.49 19.19 1.05
C SER A 389 -32.76 19.41 -0.27
N LEU A 390 -33.08 18.59 -1.29
CA LEU A 390 -32.58 18.68 -2.67
C LEU A 390 -32.87 20.04 -3.34
N GLN A 391 -33.96 20.70 -2.98
CA GLN A 391 -34.30 22.06 -3.45
C GLN A 391 -33.53 23.15 -2.68
N GLN A 392 -33.14 22.87 -1.45
CA GLN A 392 -32.41 23.79 -0.57
C GLN A 392 -30.89 23.62 -0.63
N GLU A 393 -30.40 22.63 -1.39
CA GLU A 393 -29.06 22.65 -2.01
C GLU A 393 -28.87 23.86 -2.93
N MET A 394 -29.91 24.67 -3.16
CA MET A 394 -29.88 25.87 -4.00
C MET A 394 -30.18 27.18 -3.24
N THR A 395 -30.43 27.19 -1.92
CA THR A 395 -30.80 28.44 -1.22
C THR A 395 -29.96 28.72 0.02
N SER A 396 -29.48 29.96 0.11
CA SER A 396 -28.74 30.49 1.25
C SER A 396 -29.58 30.57 2.52
N TRP A 397 -28.96 30.26 3.67
CA TRP A 397 -29.63 30.10 4.96
C TRP A 397 -29.07 30.99 6.07
N VAL A 398 -27.88 31.58 5.87
CA VAL A 398 -27.30 32.56 6.80
C VAL A 398 -26.87 33.81 6.05
N TYR A 399 -27.29 34.96 6.57
CA TYR A 399 -27.00 36.27 6.00
C TYR A 399 -26.44 37.22 7.07
N GLY A 400 -25.63 38.17 6.64
CA GLY A 400 -25.18 39.30 7.45
C GLY A 400 -25.94 40.57 7.07
N CYS A 401 -26.68 41.13 8.02
CA CYS A 401 -27.43 42.38 7.81
C CYS A 401 -26.50 43.60 7.80
N THR A 402 -26.51 44.39 6.72
CA THR A 402 -25.75 45.66 6.63
C THR A 402 -26.63 46.86 6.99
N GLN A 403 -27.91 46.84 6.58
CA GLN A 403 -28.85 47.92 6.84
C GLN A 403 -30.14 47.40 7.47
N MET A 404 -30.50 47.95 8.64
CA MET A 404 -31.77 47.68 9.32
C MET A 404 -32.79 48.78 9.11
N ASN A 405 -34.06 48.39 9.12
CA ASN A 405 -35.22 49.29 9.21
C ASN A 405 -36.15 48.75 10.31
N GLY A 406 -36.08 49.34 11.50
CA GLY A 406 -36.76 48.80 12.68
C GLY A 406 -36.23 47.41 13.07
N SER A 407 -37.13 46.43 13.18
CA SER A 407 -36.82 45.02 13.52
C SER A 407 -36.52 44.15 12.30
N MET A 408 -36.42 44.72 11.10
CA MET A 408 -36.22 43.98 9.85
C MET A 408 -34.91 44.36 9.18
N CYS A 409 -34.27 43.39 8.55
CA CYS A 409 -33.11 43.64 7.71
C CYS A 409 -33.54 43.94 6.28
N VAL A 410 -33.16 45.11 5.76
CA VAL A 410 -33.51 45.52 4.39
C VAL A 410 -32.43 45.08 3.41
N GLN A 411 -31.17 45.16 3.82
CA GLN A 411 -30.02 44.85 2.98
C GLN A 411 -29.11 43.85 3.69
N ALA A 412 -28.84 42.72 3.05
CA ALA A 412 -28.03 41.65 3.62
C ALA A 412 -27.01 41.08 2.62
N VAL A 413 -25.88 40.63 3.16
CA VAL A 413 -24.83 39.88 2.44
C VAL A 413 -24.99 38.40 2.76
N ASP A 414 -24.88 37.56 1.74
CA ASP A 414 -24.95 36.11 1.94
C ASP A 414 -23.66 35.55 2.54
N LEU A 415 -23.76 34.89 3.69
CA LEU A 415 -22.64 34.26 4.39
C LEU A 415 -22.67 32.73 4.27
N SER A 416 -23.61 32.18 3.49
CA SER A 416 -23.85 30.74 3.37
C SER A 416 -22.76 30.01 2.59
N LEU A 417 -21.89 30.72 1.85
CA LEU A 417 -20.71 30.13 1.20
C LEU A 417 -19.77 29.42 2.18
N GLY A 418 -19.74 29.89 3.44
CA GLY A 418 -18.98 29.25 4.51
C GLY A 418 -19.58 27.93 5.02
N THR A 419 -20.66 27.43 4.43
CA THR A 419 -21.29 26.18 4.88
C THR A 419 -20.37 24.99 4.59
N GLU A 420 -20.36 24.01 5.49
CA GLU A 420 -19.70 22.72 5.32
C GLU A 420 -20.76 21.63 5.50
N ILE A 421 -20.86 20.71 4.54
CA ILE A 421 -21.74 19.55 4.66
C ILE A 421 -21.08 18.49 5.53
N LEU A 422 -21.81 17.97 6.53
CA LEU A 422 -21.44 16.79 7.30
C LEU A 422 -22.50 15.69 7.07
N PRO A 423 -22.22 14.41 7.43
CA PRO A 423 -23.12 13.29 7.10
C PRO A 423 -24.59 13.45 7.52
N ALA A 424 -24.87 14.13 8.63
CA ALA A 424 -26.21 14.24 9.20
C ALA A 424 -26.80 15.67 9.14
N PHE A 425 -25.97 16.69 8.94
CA PHE A 425 -26.39 18.09 8.96
C PHE A 425 -25.34 18.97 8.26
N LYS A 426 -25.76 20.16 7.85
CA LYS A 426 -24.85 21.22 7.41
C LYS A 426 -24.45 22.09 8.59
N VAL A 427 -23.21 22.58 8.58
CA VAL A 427 -22.67 23.46 9.62
C VAL A 427 -22.11 24.74 9.01
N LEU A 428 -22.13 25.81 9.78
CA LEU A 428 -21.48 27.07 9.46
C LEU A 428 -20.76 27.56 10.71
N THR A 429 -19.48 27.91 10.56
CA THR A 429 -18.70 28.59 11.60
C THR A 429 -18.22 29.92 11.03
N LEU A 430 -18.59 31.01 11.69
CA LEU A 430 -18.20 32.37 11.30
C LEU A 430 -17.27 32.95 12.35
N SER A 431 -16.16 33.53 11.89
CA SER A 431 -15.28 34.36 12.73
C SER A 431 -15.90 35.75 12.88
N LEU A 432 -16.05 36.23 14.11
CA LEU A 432 -16.69 37.53 14.36
C LEU A 432 -15.76 38.71 14.04
N SER A 433 -14.45 38.49 13.95
CA SER A 433 -13.47 39.53 13.58
C SER A 433 -13.55 39.89 12.09
N GLU A 434 -13.92 38.95 11.23
CA GLU A 434 -14.01 39.12 9.78
C GLU A 434 -15.29 39.86 9.33
N LEU A 435 -16.26 40.02 10.24
CA LEU A 435 -17.61 40.54 9.93
C LEU A 435 -17.81 41.99 10.38
N SER A 436 -16.82 42.87 10.20
CA SER A 436 -16.85 44.25 10.73
C SER A 436 -18.04 45.09 10.24
N SER A 437 -18.44 44.92 8.97
CA SER A 437 -19.50 45.66 8.27
C SER A 437 -20.94 45.18 8.56
N VAL A 438 -21.10 44.07 9.28
CA VAL A 438 -22.40 43.45 9.55
C VAL A 438 -22.93 43.91 10.92
N SER A 439 -24.21 44.28 11.02
CA SER A 439 -24.84 44.67 12.30
C SER A 439 -25.47 43.47 13.03
N HIS A 440 -26.14 42.59 12.29
CA HIS A 440 -26.87 41.42 12.81
C HIS A 440 -26.60 40.20 11.92
N LEU A 441 -26.54 39.00 12.52
CA LEU A 441 -26.60 37.76 11.78
C LEU A 441 -28.05 37.29 11.65
N ILE A 442 -28.41 36.80 10.48
CA ILE A 442 -29.75 36.31 10.16
C ILE A 442 -29.63 34.82 9.86
N VAL A 443 -30.34 34.00 10.61
CA VAL A 443 -30.47 32.56 10.32
C VAL A 443 -31.89 32.30 9.83
N VAL A 444 -32.01 31.79 8.61
CA VAL A 444 -33.30 31.52 7.97
C VAL A 444 -33.68 30.07 8.16
N ALA A 445 -34.87 29.85 8.71
CA ALA A 445 -35.49 28.53 8.82
C ALA A 445 -36.78 28.52 8.01
N SER A 446 -36.70 28.04 6.77
CA SER A 446 -37.87 27.83 5.90
C SER A 446 -38.13 26.34 5.69
N ASN A 447 -39.38 25.92 5.91
CA ASN A 447 -39.82 24.54 5.66
C ASN A 447 -40.69 24.47 4.40
N LEU A 448 -40.05 24.57 3.23
CA LEU A 448 -40.75 24.48 1.94
C LEU A 448 -41.13 23.03 1.58
N ASN A 449 -40.59 22.03 2.28
CA ASN A 449 -40.64 20.62 1.87
C ASN A 449 -41.49 19.73 2.78
N GLY A 450 -42.23 20.32 3.74
CA GLY A 450 -43.11 19.56 4.62
C GLY A 450 -42.40 18.70 5.68
N ARG A 451 -41.06 18.77 5.78
CA ARG A 451 -40.25 17.90 6.65
C ARG A 451 -39.82 18.63 7.91
N GLN A 452 -40.05 18.02 9.07
CA GLN A 452 -39.54 18.56 10.33
C GLN A 452 -38.00 18.58 10.31
N PHE A 453 -37.42 19.74 10.55
CA PHE A 453 -35.98 19.92 10.68
C PHE A 453 -35.64 20.77 11.90
N LYS A 454 -34.37 20.76 12.29
CA LYS A 454 -33.85 21.46 13.45
C LYS A 454 -32.74 22.41 13.06
N VAL A 455 -32.71 23.57 13.71
CA VAL A 455 -31.64 24.57 13.62
C VAL A 455 -31.12 24.82 15.03
N GLU A 456 -29.83 24.68 15.22
CA GLU A 456 -29.16 24.94 16.49
C GLU A 456 -27.99 25.87 16.27
N CYS A 457 -27.96 26.99 17.00
CA CYS A 457 -26.90 27.99 16.93
C CYS A 457 -26.39 28.37 18.32
N GLU A 458 -25.12 28.72 18.41
CA GLU A 458 -24.45 29.08 19.66
C GLU A 458 -23.33 30.10 19.41
N TRP A 459 -23.17 31.03 20.36
CA TRP A 459 -21.99 31.88 20.46
C TRP A 459 -20.82 31.16 21.14
N GLN A 460 -19.64 31.20 20.54
CA GLN A 460 -18.50 30.37 20.93
C GLN A 460 -17.24 31.20 21.24
N ARG A 461 -16.54 30.79 22.31
CA ARG A 461 -15.16 31.22 22.61
C ARG A 461 -14.20 30.08 22.23
N GLN A 462 -13.35 30.32 21.24
CA GLN A 462 -12.43 29.32 20.69
C GLN A 462 -11.49 28.76 21.76
N GLU A 463 -10.93 29.61 22.63
CA GLU A 463 -10.04 29.20 23.73
C GLU A 463 -10.74 28.25 24.71
N SER A 464 -12.01 28.50 25.04
CA SER A 464 -12.78 27.64 25.95
C SER A 464 -13.22 26.30 25.32
N GLN A 465 -13.09 26.18 24.00
CA GLN A 465 -13.54 25.02 23.23
C GLN A 465 -12.38 24.19 22.68
N THR A 466 -11.14 24.65 22.84
CA THR A 466 -9.94 23.95 22.39
C THR A 466 -9.18 23.42 23.60
N ILE A 467 -8.94 22.12 23.64
CA ILE A 467 -8.21 21.47 24.74
C ILE A 467 -7.13 20.58 24.14
N SER A 468 -5.91 20.67 24.64
CA SER A 468 -4.83 19.81 24.19
C SER A 468 -4.63 18.63 25.14
N VAL A 469 -4.44 17.43 24.59
CA VAL A 469 -4.27 16.18 25.33
C VAL A 469 -3.06 15.43 24.77
N PRO A 470 -2.05 15.08 25.60
CA PRO A 470 -0.93 14.27 25.16
C PRO A 470 -1.36 12.81 24.94
N VAL A 471 -1.01 12.24 23.78
CA VAL A 471 -1.25 10.82 23.53
C VAL A 471 -0.31 9.93 24.34
N PRO A 472 -0.76 8.75 24.80
CA PRO A 472 0.11 7.82 25.50
C PRO A 472 1.25 7.32 24.61
N HIS A 473 2.38 6.98 25.22
CA HIS A 473 3.51 6.42 24.48
C HIS A 473 3.17 5.03 23.89
N VAL A 474 3.75 4.70 22.72
CA VAL A 474 3.47 3.43 22.01
C VAL A 474 3.89 2.20 22.84
N LEU A 475 4.98 2.32 23.62
CA LEU A 475 5.48 1.28 24.51
C LEU A 475 4.70 1.14 25.82
N SER A 476 3.59 1.86 26.02
CA SER A 476 2.75 1.63 27.19
C SER A 476 1.90 0.37 27.10
N PHE A 477 1.85 -0.26 25.91
CA PHE A 477 1.06 -1.46 25.63
C PHE A 477 -0.42 -1.36 26.06
N GLY A 478 -0.97 -0.14 26.08
CA GLY A 478 -2.35 0.13 26.48
C GLY A 478 -2.59 0.20 27.99
N MET A 479 -1.54 0.13 28.81
CA MET A 479 -1.63 0.27 30.27
C MET A 479 -1.83 1.71 30.72
N SER A 480 -1.34 2.68 29.93
CA SER A 480 -1.56 4.11 30.19
C SER A 480 -2.77 4.63 29.42
N VAL A 481 -3.54 5.53 30.05
CA VAL A 481 -4.70 6.18 29.45
C VAL A 481 -4.53 7.69 29.60
N SER A 482 -4.75 8.44 28.52
CA SER A 482 -4.92 9.89 28.58
C SER A 482 -6.40 10.19 28.44
N ASP A 483 -7.03 10.80 29.45
CA ASP A 483 -8.44 11.17 29.40
C ASP A 483 -8.69 12.66 29.65
N VAL A 484 -9.75 13.17 29.03
CA VAL A 484 -10.21 14.54 29.20
C VAL A 484 -11.73 14.56 29.31
N THR A 485 -12.24 15.30 30.29
CA THR A 485 -13.67 15.57 30.44
C THR A 485 -13.96 16.97 29.92
N LEU A 486 -14.86 17.07 28.95
CA LEU A 486 -15.30 18.35 28.39
C LEU A 486 -16.26 19.02 29.38
N ASN A 487 -15.79 20.09 30.02
CA ASN A 487 -16.54 20.83 31.05
C ASN A 487 -17.66 21.72 30.46
N SER A 488 -17.61 21.99 29.16
CA SER A 488 -18.59 22.83 28.45
C SER A 488 -19.67 21.98 27.77
N THR A 489 -20.92 22.47 27.77
CA THR A 489 -22.08 21.84 27.10
C THR A 489 -22.30 22.39 25.67
N GLY A 490 -21.23 22.87 25.05
CA GLY A 490 -21.26 23.49 23.72
C GLY A 490 -21.62 22.53 22.59
N LEU A 491 -21.87 23.08 21.41
CA LEU A 491 -22.20 22.33 20.19
C LEU A 491 -20.97 21.86 19.41
N ARG A 492 -19.79 22.45 19.69
CA ARG A 492 -18.53 22.13 19.06
C ARG A 492 -17.38 22.19 20.07
N HIS A 493 -16.53 21.17 20.04
CA HIS A 493 -15.28 21.11 20.80
C HIS A 493 -14.15 20.65 19.88
N THR A 494 -12.94 21.14 20.13
CA THR A 494 -11.73 20.73 19.42
C THR A 494 -10.72 20.20 20.42
N ILE A 495 -10.27 18.97 20.22
CA ILE A 495 -9.21 18.36 21.03
C ILE A 495 -7.96 18.23 20.18
N GLU A 496 -6.87 18.85 20.60
CA GLU A 496 -5.57 18.69 19.95
C GLU A 496 -4.83 17.49 20.56
N LEU A 497 -4.52 16.49 19.74
CA LEU A 497 -3.78 15.31 20.17
C LEU A 497 -2.27 15.57 20.06
N GLN A 498 -1.66 15.99 21.17
CA GLN A 498 -0.23 16.28 21.22
C GLN A 498 0.58 14.98 21.10
N HIS A 499 1.75 15.06 20.47
CA HIS A 499 2.67 13.93 20.21
C HIS A 499 2.11 12.83 19.30
N PHE A 500 1.00 13.06 18.60
CA PHE A 500 0.50 12.18 17.56
C PHE A 500 1.02 12.62 16.18
N HIS A 501 2.14 12.06 15.75
CA HIS A 501 2.84 12.52 14.54
C HIS A 501 3.48 11.38 13.71
N GLN A 502 3.40 10.12 14.16
CA GLN A 502 4.05 8.98 13.51
C GLN A 502 3.05 7.94 13.03
N VAL A 503 3.30 7.39 11.84
CA VAL A 503 2.43 6.41 11.18
C VAL A 503 2.28 5.08 11.89
N TYR A 504 3.25 4.69 12.73
CA TYR A 504 3.17 3.46 13.52
C TYR A 504 2.36 3.62 14.81
N GLN A 505 2.08 4.87 15.23
CA GLN A 505 1.22 5.13 16.37
C GLN A 505 -0.20 4.72 16.01
N ALA A 506 -0.82 3.90 16.85
CA ALA A 506 -2.20 3.50 16.70
C ALA A 506 -2.93 3.53 18.04
N PHE A 507 -4.02 4.27 18.08
CA PHE A 507 -4.80 4.53 19.28
C PHE A 507 -6.24 4.08 19.12
N ARG A 508 -6.83 3.65 20.24
CA ARG A 508 -8.27 3.50 20.41
C ARG A 508 -8.75 4.72 21.19
N ILE A 509 -9.50 5.58 20.51
CA ILE A 509 -10.07 6.81 21.09
C ILE A 509 -11.53 6.49 21.42
N SER A 510 -11.88 6.48 22.70
CA SER A 510 -13.26 6.26 23.15
C SER A 510 -13.89 7.59 23.57
N VAL A 511 -15.01 7.93 22.95
CA VAL A 511 -15.83 9.10 23.25
C VAL A 511 -17.12 8.61 23.91
N VAL A 512 -17.29 8.96 25.19
CA VAL A 512 -18.45 8.60 26.00
C VAL A 512 -19.31 9.83 26.22
N SER A 513 -20.59 9.77 25.84
CA SER A 513 -21.55 10.85 26.09
C SER A 513 -22.43 10.55 27.30
N HIS A 514 -22.44 11.44 28.28
CA HIS A 514 -23.34 11.41 29.44
C HIS A 514 -24.41 12.49 29.30
N CYS A 515 -25.63 12.07 28.96
CA CYS A 515 -26.78 12.96 28.74
C CYS A 515 -27.90 12.59 29.73
N LYS A 516 -28.46 13.59 30.44
CA LYS A 516 -29.46 13.37 31.51
C LYS A 516 -30.86 12.92 31.03
N VAL A 517 -31.14 12.86 29.71
CA VAL A 517 -32.46 12.48 29.15
C VAL A 517 -32.34 11.79 27.77
N THR A 518 -33.00 10.65 27.59
CA THR A 518 -33.23 9.93 26.32
C THR A 518 -34.40 10.56 25.54
N LYS A 519 -34.19 11.70 24.88
CA LYS A 519 -35.16 12.18 23.87
C LYS A 519 -34.79 11.60 22.50
N ALA A 520 -35.75 10.94 21.85
CA ALA A 520 -35.62 10.31 20.52
C ALA A 520 -35.40 11.30 19.35
N ASP A 521 -35.33 12.61 19.61
CA ASP A 521 -35.38 13.68 18.60
C ASP A 521 -34.12 14.59 18.63
N ARG A 522 -32.95 14.01 18.92
CA ARG A 522 -31.65 14.73 18.91
C ARG A 522 -30.90 14.49 17.60
N LEU A 523 -30.25 15.52 17.09
CA LEU A 523 -29.28 15.37 16.00
C LEU A 523 -28.13 14.47 16.47
N PRO A 524 -27.65 13.53 15.64
CA PRO A 524 -26.55 12.66 16.00
C PRO A 524 -25.26 13.46 16.23
N ASN A 525 -24.33 12.91 17.00
CA ASN A 525 -22.99 13.49 17.12
C ASN A 525 -22.17 13.16 15.86
N VAL A 526 -21.31 14.08 15.45
CA VAL A 526 -20.33 13.85 14.38
C VAL A 526 -18.95 14.15 14.91
N TYR A 527 -18.06 13.16 14.88
CA TYR A 527 -16.67 13.30 15.29
C TYR A 527 -15.78 13.27 14.05
N ILE A 528 -14.88 14.23 13.93
CA ILE A 528 -13.98 14.37 12.79
C ILE A 528 -12.55 14.39 13.30
N MET A 529 -11.74 13.42 12.90
CA MET A 529 -10.29 13.48 13.09
C MET A 529 -9.68 14.17 11.88
N LYS A 530 -9.27 15.44 12.03
CA LYS A 530 -8.63 16.24 10.98
C LYS A 530 -7.13 16.10 11.03
N VAL A 531 -6.53 15.82 9.87
CA VAL A 531 -5.07 15.71 9.71
C VAL A 531 -4.63 16.72 8.64
N PRO A 532 -4.09 17.88 9.07
CA PRO A 532 -4.00 19.06 8.22
C PRO A 532 -2.99 18.94 7.07
N TRP A 533 -1.93 18.13 7.20
CA TRP A 533 -0.86 18.07 6.21
C TRP A 533 -1.14 17.14 5.02
N PHE A 534 -2.05 16.18 5.13
CA PHE A 534 -2.32 15.20 4.05
C PHE A 534 -3.80 15.05 3.69
N ARG A 535 -4.70 15.79 4.38
CA ARG A 535 -6.15 15.74 4.13
C ARG A 535 -6.68 14.31 4.16
N GLU A 536 -6.37 13.63 5.26
CA GLU A 536 -6.78 12.25 5.56
C GLU A 536 -7.88 12.19 6.63
N ASP A 537 -8.77 13.19 6.59
CA ASP A 537 -9.83 13.35 7.57
C ASP A 537 -10.71 12.10 7.64
N SER A 538 -11.04 11.68 8.87
CA SER A 538 -11.97 10.57 9.12
C SER A 538 -13.18 11.07 9.90
N VAL A 539 -14.37 10.64 9.47
CA VAL A 539 -15.65 11.08 10.04
C VAL A 539 -16.37 9.90 10.64
N THR A 540 -16.82 10.04 11.89
CA THR A 540 -17.61 9.04 12.60
C THR A 540 -18.89 9.66 13.12
N THR A 541 -20.04 9.09 12.72
CA THR A 541 -21.36 9.49 13.21
C THR A 541 -21.79 8.62 14.37
N SER A 542 -22.43 9.18 15.38
CA SER A 542 -22.88 8.42 16.54
C SER A 542 -24.24 8.87 17.08
N SER A 543 -25.04 7.90 17.52
CA SER A 543 -26.32 8.13 18.22
C SER A 543 -26.08 8.67 19.65
N ILE A 544 -27.14 9.06 20.35
CA ILE A 544 -27.06 9.64 21.70
C ILE A 544 -28.06 8.93 22.63
N PRO A 545 -27.65 8.50 23.84
CA PRO A 545 -26.28 8.44 24.35
C PRO A 545 -25.48 7.32 23.66
N SER A 546 -24.17 7.51 23.52
CA SER A 546 -23.28 6.52 22.91
C SER A 546 -21.93 6.42 23.61
N VAL A 547 -21.37 5.22 23.49
CA VAL A 547 -19.95 4.96 23.63
C VAL A 547 -19.45 4.70 22.21
N THR A 548 -18.66 5.62 21.68
CA THR A 548 -18.17 5.55 20.30
C THR A 548 -16.67 5.33 20.31
N GLU A 549 -16.20 4.42 19.48
CA GLU A 549 -14.77 4.15 19.34
C GLU A 549 -14.27 4.60 17.98
N ILE A 550 -13.22 5.41 18.00
CA ILE A 550 -12.56 5.97 16.83
C ILE A 550 -11.14 5.42 16.79
N SER A 551 -10.70 5.04 15.59
CA SER A 551 -9.35 4.55 15.35
C SER A 551 -8.42 5.72 15.06
N GLY A 552 -7.52 6.04 16.00
CA GLY A 552 -6.49 7.06 15.80
C GLY A 552 -5.28 6.45 15.09
N MET A 553 -5.20 6.59 13.78
CA MET A 553 -4.10 6.13 12.93
C MET A 553 -3.78 7.20 11.89
N LEU A 554 -2.57 7.17 11.32
CA LEU A 554 -2.14 8.10 10.25
C LEU A 554 -1.71 7.33 8.99
N HIS A 555 -1.90 7.90 7.78
CA HIS A 555 -1.30 7.38 6.55
C HIS A 555 0.03 8.05 6.21
N THR A 556 0.25 9.27 6.70
CA THR A 556 1.51 10.01 6.54
C THR A 556 1.95 10.57 7.88
N SER A 557 3.27 10.55 8.12
CA SER A 557 3.82 11.17 9.31
C SER A 557 3.91 12.68 9.10
N ARG A 558 3.90 13.42 10.20
CA ARG A 558 3.89 14.88 10.15
C ARG A 558 5.15 15.42 9.46
N PRO A 559 5.03 16.26 8.41
CA PRO A 559 6.19 16.87 7.75
C PRO A 559 6.81 17.98 8.62
N ASP A 560 5.99 18.90 9.15
CA ASP A 560 6.44 20.10 9.86
C ASP A 560 5.83 20.24 11.26
N ASN A 561 6.49 20.94 12.17
CA ASN A 561 6.03 21.10 13.57
C ASN A 561 4.87 22.09 13.76
N THR A 562 4.36 22.71 12.70
CA THR A 562 3.37 23.80 12.77
C THR A 562 1.94 23.34 13.06
N ALA A 563 1.61 22.07 12.77
CA ALA A 563 0.23 21.57 12.89
C ALA A 563 0.14 20.24 13.67
N GLY A 564 -0.91 20.11 14.48
CA GLY A 564 -1.24 18.90 15.24
C GLY A 564 -2.45 18.16 14.65
N VAL A 565 -2.68 16.92 15.10
CA VAL A 565 -3.92 16.19 14.78
C VAL A 565 -5.05 16.75 15.64
N LEU A 566 -6.16 17.10 15.00
CA LEU A 566 -7.30 17.72 15.67
C LEU A 566 -8.51 16.78 15.66
N LEU A 567 -9.03 16.44 16.83
CA LEU A 567 -10.30 15.75 16.98
C LEU A 567 -11.41 16.79 17.21
N GLN A 568 -12.24 17.03 16.21
CA GLN A 568 -13.38 17.93 16.27
C GLN A 568 -14.64 17.15 16.64
N LEU A 569 -15.31 17.54 17.73
CA LEU A 569 -16.53 16.91 18.20
C LEU A 569 -17.69 17.87 17.97
N HIS A 570 -18.60 17.50 17.07
CA HIS A 570 -19.91 18.16 16.92
C HIS A 570 -20.90 17.44 17.81
N THR A 571 -21.21 18.06 18.95
CA THR A 571 -21.87 17.46 20.10
C THR A 571 -23.32 17.91 20.25
N ALA A 572 -24.12 17.17 21.01
CA ALA A 572 -25.45 17.56 21.40
C ALA A 572 -25.41 18.53 22.59
N PRO A 573 -26.35 19.51 22.64
CA PRO A 573 -26.42 20.44 23.76
C PRO A 573 -26.78 19.70 25.06
N ASN A 574 -26.31 20.25 26.19
CA ASN A 574 -26.61 19.76 27.55
C ASN A 574 -26.16 18.31 27.82
N CYS A 575 -25.05 17.89 27.19
CA CYS A 575 -24.37 16.63 27.47
C CYS A 575 -22.92 16.87 27.91
N HIS A 576 -22.42 15.99 28.76
CA HIS A 576 -21.00 15.93 29.11
C HIS A 576 -20.32 14.84 28.30
N TYR A 577 -19.11 15.11 27.83
CA TYR A 577 -18.34 14.17 27.02
C TYR A 577 -17.03 13.86 27.69
N LYS A 578 -16.70 12.57 27.78
CA LYS A 578 -15.39 12.10 28.21
C LYS A 578 -14.69 11.46 27.03
N VAL A 579 -13.50 11.94 26.71
CA VAL A 579 -12.64 11.37 25.66
C VAL A 579 -11.48 10.67 26.33
N SER A 580 -11.21 9.43 25.95
CA SER A 580 -10.09 8.63 26.46
C SER A 580 -9.28 8.05 25.31
N VAL A 581 -7.96 8.21 25.37
CA VAL A 581 -7.02 7.76 24.36
C VAL A 581 -6.17 6.64 24.95
N ARG A 582 -6.16 5.47 24.29
CA ARG A 582 -5.38 4.31 24.69
C ARG A 582 -4.58 3.77 23.52
N THR A 583 -3.33 3.36 23.75
CA THR A 583 -2.53 2.67 22.74
C THR A 583 -3.12 1.30 22.43
N SER A 584 -3.22 0.93 21.15
CA SER A 584 -3.67 -0.39 20.71
C SER A 584 -2.49 -1.17 20.14
N PHE A 585 -1.89 -2.05 20.95
CA PHE A 585 -0.71 -2.82 20.52
C PHE A 585 -0.93 -3.69 19.26
N PRO A 586 -2.06 -4.40 19.09
CA PRO A 586 -2.34 -5.12 17.84
C PRO A 586 -2.33 -4.19 16.62
N ARG A 587 -3.00 -3.03 16.72
CA ARG A 587 -3.05 -2.05 15.61
C ARG A 587 -1.70 -1.40 15.33
N VAL A 588 -0.89 -1.15 16.36
CA VAL A 588 0.50 -0.70 16.21
C VAL A 588 1.28 -1.72 15.39
N LEU A 589 1.16 -3.01 15.71
CA LEU A 589 1.81 -4.08 14.97
C LEU A 589 1.30 -4.18 13.51
N GLY A 590 -0.01 -3.98 13.31
CA GLY A 590 -0.61 -3.85 11.98
C GLY A 590 -0.03 -2.67 11.19
N GLN A 591 0.17 -1.50 11.81
CA GLN A 591 0.82 -0.36 11.17
C GLN A 591 2.31 -0.61 10.88
N VAL A 592 3.03 -1.26 11.80
CA VAL A 592 4.43 -1.66 11.56
C VAL A 592 4.52 -2.55 10.32
N LEU A 593 3.67 -3.57 10.19
CA LEU A 593 3.65 -4.43 9.01
C LEU A 593 3.15 -3.68 7.76
N ARG A 594 2.21 -2.73 7.89
CA ARG A 594 1.76 -1.90 6.76
C ARG A 594 2.93 -1.11 6.16
N PHE A 595 3.73 -0.46 6.98
CA PHE A 595 4.80 0.44 6.52
C PHE A 595 6.14 -0.27 6.27
N CYS A 596 6.45 -1.32 7.02
CA CYS A 596 7.75 -1.99 6.98
C CYS A 596 7.69 -3.48 6.59
N GLY A 597 6.49 -4.03 6.36
CA GLY A 597 6.30 -5.40 5.88
C GLY A 597 7.09 -5.74 4.61
N PRO A 598 7.22 -4.84 3.61
CA PRO A 598 8.06 -5.08 2.43
C PRO A 598 9.53 -5.39 2.73
N VAL A 599 10.05 -5.02 3.91
CA VAL A 599 11.44 -5.29 4.32
C VAL A 599 11.62 -6.71 4.87
N LEU A 600 10.54 -7.34 5.31
CA LEU A 600 10.57 -8.63 5.98
C LEU A 600 11.25 -9.75 5.15
N PRO A 601 11.06 -9.85 3.80
CA PRO A 601 11.80 -10.80 2.96
C PRO A 601 13.33 -10.66 3.03
N VAL A 602 13.86 -9.45 3.26
CA VAL A 602 15.30 -9.21 3.42
C VAL A 602 15.81 -9.88 4.70
N TYR A 603 15.10 -9.72 5.82
CA TYR A 603 15.50 -10.38 7.08
C TYR A 603 15.34 -11.91 7.03
N VAL A 604 14.37 -12.43 6.26
CA VAL A 604 14.29 -13.88 5.98
C VAL A 604 15.52 -14.34 5.23
N ALA A 605 15.92 -13.61 4.17
CA ALA A 605 17.11 -13.92 3.39
C ALA A 605 18.38 -13.92 4.23
N VAL A 606 18.55 -12.90 5.07
CA VAL A 606 19.66 -12.78 6.02
C VAL A 606 19.68 -13.94 7.02
N ALA A 607 18.53 -14.29 7.62
CA ALA A 607 18.45 -15.40 8.57
C ALA A 607 18.84 -16.74 7.91
N LEU A 608 18.36 -17.00 6.69
CA LEU A 608 18.71 -18.20 5.93
C LEU A 608 20.18 -18.20 5.49
N LEU A 609 20.73 -17.05 5.10
CA LEU A 609 22.12 -16.90 4.70
C LEU A 609 23.08 -17.14 5.87
N LEU A 610 22.78 -16.58 7.04
CA LEU A 610 23.54 -16.81 8.27
C LEU A 610 23.39 -18.24 8.79
N ALA A 611 22.21 -18.86 8.63
CA ALA A 611 22.01 -20.28 8.93
C ALA A 611 22.91 -21.16 8.05
N CYS A 612 22.99 -20.86 6.75
CA CYS A 612 23.91 -21.52 5.82
C CYS A 612 25.37 -21.34 6.28
N GLY A 613 25.79 -20.11 6.63
CA GLY A 613 27.13 -19.84 7.16
C GLY A 613 27.45 -20.59 8.46
N GLY A 614 26.47 -20.69 9.36
CA GLY A 614 26.58 -21.50 10.58
C GLY A 614 26.79 -22.98 10.28
N GLN A 615 26.10 -23.54 9.28
CA GLN A 615 26.33 -24.92 8.84
C GLN A 615 27.71 -25.09 8.21
N MET A 616 28.14 -24.16 7.36
CA MET A 616 29.47 -24.18 6.75
C MET A 616 30.58 -24.19 7.81
N SER A 617 30.46 -23.30 8.81
CA SER A 617 31.39 -23.22 9.95
C SER A 617 31.41 -24.51 10.77
N SER A 618 30.24 -25.17 10.93
CA SER A 618 30.15 -26.47 11.60
C SER A 618 30.87 -27.58 10.82
N VAL A 619 30.74 -27.60 9.49
CA VAL A 619 31.45 -28.56 8.62
C VAL A 619 32.97 -28.35 8.72
N VAL A 620 33.44 -27.10 8.72
CA VAL A 620 34.88 -26.79 8.89
C VAL A 620 35.41 -27.25 10.25
N ARG A 621 34.64 -27.08 11.33
CA ARG A 621 35.13 -27.35 12.70
C ARG A 621 34.95 -28.80 13.15
N MET A 622 33.86 -29.45 12.75
CA MET A 622 33.45 -30.77 13.26
C MET A 622 33.32 -31.82 12.15
N GLY A 623 33.55 -31.46 10.89
CA GLY A 623 33.33 -32.34 9.73
C GLY A 623 31.85 -32.63 9.43
N ARG A 624 30.91 -32.08 10.21
CA ARG A 624 29.47 -32.36 10.10
C ARG A 624 28.62 -31.09 10.10
N PRO A 625 27.53 -31.05 9.32
CA PRO A 625 26.62 -29.91 9.29
C PRO A 625 25.72 -29.89 10.53
N LEU A 626 25.33 -28.69 10.93
CA LEU A 626 24.31 -28.53 11.97
C LEU A 626 22.93 -28.85 11.40
N GLN A 627 22.01 -29.40 12.20
CA GLN A 627 20.60 -29.48 11.81
C GLN A 627 20.06 -28.08 11.48
N MET A 628 19.31 -27.95 10.39
CA MET A 628 18.85 -26.63 9.91
C MET A 628 18.04 -25.87 10.96
N SER A 629 17.19 -26.55 11.73
CA SER A 629 16.39 -25.91 12.76
C SER A 629 17.26 -25.28 13.86
N HIS A 630 18.38 -25.92 14.23
CA HIS A 630 19.38 -25.33 15.11
C HIS A 630 20.20 -24.23 14.43
N ALA A 631 20.50 -24.36 13.14
CA ALA A 631 21.25 -23.37 12.37
C ALA A 631 20.47 -22.05 12.25
N VAL A 632 19.21 -22.13 11.84
CA VAL A 632 18.30 -20.96 11.78
C VAL A 632 18.04 -20.41 13.16
N ALA A 633 17.87 -21.25 14.19
CA ALA A 633 17.70 -20.76 15.56
C ALA A 633 18.89 -19.92 16.05
N ARG A 634 20.13 -20.26 15.65
CA ARG A 634 21.36 -19.51 15.97
C ARG A 634 21.61 -18.32 15.06
N SER A 635 20.83 -18.16 13.98
CA SER A 635 21.02 -17.09 12.99
C SER A 635 20.63 -15.70 13.51
N LEU A 636 19.76 -15.62 14.53
CA LEU A 636 19.31 -14.37 15.12
C LEU A 636 20.45 -13.72 15.93
N GLN A 637 21.22 -12.84 15.29
CA GLN A 637 22.36 -12.14 15.89
C GLN A 637 22.30 -10.64 15.54
N PRO A 638 21.32 -9.88 16.11
CA PRO A 638 21.12 -8.46 15.76
C PRO A 638 22.38 -7.62 16.01
N HIS A 639 23.16 -7.95 17.05
CA HIS A 639 24.43 -7.29 17.36
C HIS A 639 25.52 -7.45 16.28
N LYS A 640 25.43 -8.45 15.39
CA LYS A 640 26.39 -8.62 14.28
C LYS A 640 25.90 -8.04 12.96
N VAL A 641 24.60 -7.83 12.83
CA VAL A 641 23.97 -7.37 11.58
C VAL A 641 23.56 -5.92 11.71
N ASP A 642 22.66 -5.61 12.64
CA ASP A 642 22.06 -4.27 12.78
C ASP A 642 23.06 -3.25 13.36
N LEU A 643 23.93 -3.66 14.30
CA LEU A 643 24.90 -2.74 14.91
C LEU A 643 25.87 -2.11 13.89
N PRO A 644 26.52 -2.87 12.98
CA PRO A 644 27.29 -2.28 11.88
C PRO A 644 26.48 -1.32 11.00
N VAL A 645 25.22 -1.66 10.71
CA VAL A 645 24.33 -0.81 9.88
C VAL A 645 24.03 0.52 10.59
N TYR A 646 23.76 0.48 11.90
CA TYR A 646 23.57 1.68 12.70
C TYR A 646 24.83 2.54 12.78
N LEU A 647 26.00 1.92 12.96
CA LEU A 647 27.28 2.63 12.93
C LEU A 647 27.53 3.29 11.57
N LEU A 648 27.22 2.60 10.47
CA LEU A 648 27.34 3.17 9.14
C LEU A 648 26.39 4.36 8.92
N HIS A 649 25.14 4.26 9.35
CA HIS A 649 24.20 5.39 9.33
C HIS A 649 24.68 6.57 10.18
N LEU A 650 25.34 6.31 11.32
CA LEU A 650 25.93 7.35 12.15
C LEU A 650 27.12 8.02 11.46
N LEU A 651 28.01 7.23 10.83
CA LEU A 651 29.17 7.74 10.08
C LEU A 651 28.74 8.63 8.90
N LEU A 652 27.70 8.23 8.16
CA LEU A 652 27.15 9.02 7.05
C LEU A 652 26.50 10.34 7.46
N ARG A 653 26.33 10.60 8.76
CA ARG A 653 25.92 11.94 9.24
C ARG A 653 27.06 12.95 9.23
N TYR A 654 28.31 12.50 9.10
CA TYR A 654 29.47 13.37 9.03
C TYR A 654 29.84 13.66 7.58
N SER A 655 30.00 14.94 7.24
CA SER A 655 30.27 15.41 5.87
C SER A 655 31.49 14.75 5.24
N TRP A 656 32.61 14.65 5.95
CA TRP A 656 33.84 14.01 5.44
C TRP A 656 33.62 12.56 5.00
N PHE A 657 32.76 11.81 5.71
CA PHE A 657 32.45 10.43 5.38
C PHE A 657 31.45 10.37 4.22
N GLN A 658 30.49 11.29 4.16
CA GLN A 658 29.55 11.43 3.03
C GLN A 658 30.28 11.81 1.73
N ASP A 659 31.28 12.69 1.80
CA ASP A 659 32.14 13.06 0.67
C ASP A 659 33.00 11.87 0.23
N GLY A 660 33.59 11.14 1.18
CA GLY A 660 34.27 9.87 0.89
C GLY A 660 33.36 8.81 0.27
N TRP A 661 32.12 8.71 0.74
CA TRP A 661 31.12 7.76 0.23
C TRP A 661 30.69 8.10 -1.20
N SER A 662 30.46 9.39 -1.48
CA SER A 662 30.04 9.87 -2.80
C SER A 662 31.17 9.83 -3.83
N THR A 663 32.42 10.14 -3.44
CA THR A 663 33.59 10.00 -4.33
C THR A 663 33.84 8.56 -4.75
N LEU A 664 33.53 7.59 -3.89
CA LEU A 664 33.54 6.15 -4.22
C LEU A 664 32.35 5.69 -5.08
N HIS A 665 31.45 6.59 -5.46
CA HIS A 665 30.24 6.31 -6.23
C HIS A 665 29.37 5.18 -5.63
N LEU A 666 29.39 5.07 -4.29
CA LEU A 666 28.61 4.05 -3.58
C LEU A 666 27.11 4.44 -3.56
N PRO A 667 26.19 3.46 -3.71
CA PRO A 667 24.77 3.75 -3.70
C PRO A 667 24.32 4.32 -2.33
N PRO A 668 23.24 5.12 -2.30
CA PRO A 668 22.65 5.53 -1.04
C PRO A 668 22.16 4.31 -0.25
N LEU A 669 22.27 4.37 1.08
CA LEU A 669 21.74 3.31 1.93
C LEU A 669 20.22 3.29 1.86
N ASP A 670 19.67 2.08 1.91
CA ASP A 670 18.24 1.91 2.11
C ASP A 670 17.93 2.19 3.57
N ALA A 671 17.41 3.38 3.86
CA ALA A 671 16.83 3.66 5.16
C ALA A 671 15.41 3.07 5.21
N LEU A 672 15.05 2.44 6.34
CA LEU A 672 13.63 2.24 6.66
C LEU A 672 12.93 3.58 6.46
N PRO A 673 11.76 3.63 5.79
CA PRO A 673 11.14 4.87 5.35
C PRO A 673 11.19 5.90 6.48
N ALA A 674 12.04 6.92 6.30
CA ALA A 674 12.06 8.04 7.22
C ALA A 674 10.65 8.64 7.18
N THR A 675 10.13 8.96 8.34
CA THR A 675 8.77 9.47 8.56
C THR A 675 8.59 10.92 8.07
N SER A 676 9.26 11.31 6.99
CA SER A 676 9.06 12.58 6.28
C SER A 676 9.00 12.32 4.77
N PRO A 677 8.06 12.94 4.05
CA PRO A 677 7.90 12.75 2.61
C PRO A 677 9.00 13.42 1.77
N ASP A 678 9.89 14.22 2.37
CA ASP A 678 10.95 14.91 1.63
C ASP A 678 12.34 14.35 1.93
N GLY A 679 13.00 13.89 0.87
CA GLY A 679 14.41 13.54 0.82
C GLY A 679 15.32 14.77 0.64
N THR A 680 14.86 15.97 0.97
CA THR A 680 15.71 17.15 1.06
C THR A 680 16.25 17.25 2.48
N THR A 681 17.56 17.05 2.59
CA THR A 681 18.38 17.42 3.75
C THR A 681 18.11 18.88 4.13
N GLN A 682 17.21 19.12 5.09
CA GLN A 682 17.22 20.35 5.86
C GLN A 682 17.90 20.06 7.19
N GLU A 683 18.88 20.91 7.47
CA GLU A 683 19.83 20.81 8.57
C GLU A 683 19.14 20.82 9.94
N GLY A 684 19.61 19.93 10.82
CA GLY A 684 19.90 20.34 12.19
C GLY A 684 18.78 20.36 13.22
N VAL A 685 17.98 19.30 13.38
CA VAL A 685 17.43 18.95 14.71
C VAL A 685 17.33 17.43 14.88
N PRO A 686 17.97 16.82 15.90
CA PRO A 686 17.78 15.40 16.19
C PRO A 686 16.42 15.21 16.88
N LEU A 687 15.41 14.76 16.13
CA LEU A 687 14.25 14.14 16.76
C LEU A 687 14.75 12.88 17.49
N ASN A 688 14.68 12.89 18.82
CA ASN A 688 14.83 11.71 19.66
C ASN A 688 13.76 10.70 19.26
N VAL A 689 14.08 9.84 18.30
CA VAL A 689 13.21 8.72 17.92
C VAL A 689 13.90 7.44 18.34
N ASP A 690 13.58 6.95 19.54
CA ASP A 690 14.04 5.66 20.05
C ASP A 690 13.40 4.49 19.30
N TRP A 691 12.27 4.71 18.64
CA TRP A 691 11.47 3.67 17.98
C TRP A 691 12.08 3.07 16.70
N PRO A 692 12.67 3.83 15.75
CA PRO A 692 13.42 3.27 14.63
C PRO A 692 14.51 2.28 15.06
N ARG A 693 15.12 2.49 16.25
CA ARG A 693 16.15 1.61 16.80
C ARG A 693 15.59 0.28 17.31
N LEU A 694 14.32 0.26 17.74
CA LEU A 694 13.62 -0.96 18.16
C LEU A 694 12.97 -1.71 16.99
N LEU A 695 12.73 -1.02 15.87
CA LEU A 695 12.00 -1.57 14.74
C LEU A 695 12.81 -2.59 13.92
N SER A 696 14.07 -2.31 13.60
CA SER A 696 14.94 -3.27 12.88
C SER A 696 15.11 -4.59 13.66
N PRO A 697 15.43 -4.59 14.97
CA PRO A 697 15.49 -5.82 15.75
C PRO A 697 14.16 -6.59 15.77
N LEU A 698 13.02 -5.90 15.87
CA LEU A 698 11.71 -6.54 15.80
C LEU A 698 11.50 -7.21 14.44
N LEU A 699 11.74 -6.51 13.33
CA LEU A 699 11.62 -7.05 11.98
C LEU A 699 12.57 -8.24 11.75
N TYR A 700 13.78 -8.19 12.30
CA TYR A 700 14.72 -9.29 12.25
C TYR A 700 14.19 -10.51 13.02
N VAL A 701 13.65 -10.33 14.22
CA VAL A 701 13.02 -11.43 14.97
C VAL A 701 11.86 -12.05 14.18
N LEU A 702 10.99 -11.23 13.59
CA LEU A 702 9.87 -11.71 12.76
C LEU A 702 10.37 -12.43 11.50
N GLY A 703 11.38 -11.89 10.82
CA GLY A 703 11.99 -12.50 9.63
C GLY A 703 12.68 -13.83 9.94
N ALA A 704 13.40 -13.91 11.06
CA ALA A 704 14.02 -15.15 11.53
C ALA A 704 12.98 -16.20 11.93
N ALA A 705 11.84 -15.78 12.50
CA ALA A 705 10.71 -16.67 12.78
C ALA A 705 10.12 -17.24 11.48
N MET A 706 9.91 -16.41 10.46
CA MET A 706 9.45 -16.90 9.15
C MET A 706 10.47 -17.84 8.50
N ALA A 707 11.78 -17.55 8.60
CA ALA A 707 12.82 -18.45 8.12
C ALA A 707 12.80 -19.81 8.85
N PHE A 708 12.61 -19.80 10.18
CA PHE A 708 12.57 -21.00 11.02
C PHE A 708 11.38 -21.89 10.68
N TRP A 709 10.16 -21.31 10.69
CA TRP A 709 8.95 -22.06 10.39
C TRP A 709 8.81 -22.39 8.91
N GLY A 710 9.26 -21.52 8.00
CA GLY A 710 9.36 -21.79 6.58
C GLY A 710 10.29 -22.97 6.27
N SER A 711 11.43 -23.07 6.96
CA SER A 711 12.34 -24.22 6.84
C SER A 711 11.72 -25.51 7.40
N ALA A 712 10.95 -25.42 8.49
CA ALA A 712 10.22 -26.56 9.05
C ALA A 712 9.11 -27.05 8.10
N LEU A 713 8.35 -26.11 7.50
CA LEU A 713 7.33 -26.40 6.50
C LEU A 713 7.93 -27.02 5.23
N LEU A 714 9.06 -26.49 4.74
CA LEU A 714 9.77 -27.06 3.59
C LEU A 714 10.19 -28.52 3.87
N ARG A 715 10.70 -28.80 5.07
CA ARG A 715 11.04 -30.18 5.49
C ARG A 715 9.83 -31.10 5.51
N LEU A 716 8.73 -30.65 6.10
CA LEU A 716 7.48 -31.40 6.13
C LEU A 716 6.96 -31.68 4.71
N PHE A 717 6.99 -30.67 3.84
CA PHE A 717 6.59 -30.80 2.44
C PHE A 717 7.47 -31.81 1.69
N LEU A 718 8.79 -31.73 1.85
CA LEU A 718 9.74 -32.69 1.27
C LEU A 718 9.52 -34.12 1.79
N GLN A 719 9.20 -34.28 3.08
CA GLN A 719 8.86 -35.55 3.66
C GLN A 719 7.57 -36.12 3.06
N LEU A 720 6.52 -35.33 2.93
CA LEU A 720 5.27 -35.78 2.32
C LEU A 720 5.46 -36.13 0.84
N LEU A 721 6.12 -35.26 0.08
CA LEU A 721 6.35 -35.46 -1.35
C LEU A 721 7.23 -36.68 -1.63
N SER A 722 8.24 -36.93 -0.79
CA SER A 722 9.06 -38.15 -0.90
C SER A 722 8.29 -39.43 -0.54
N LEU A 723 7.26 -39.38 0.31
CA LEU A 723 6.37 -40.55 0.53
C LEU A 723 5.56 -40.84 -0.73
N LEU A 724 5.01 -39.79 -1.35
CA LEU A 724 4.20 -39.92 -2.56
C LEU A 724 5.01 -40.42 -3.76
N LEU A 725 6.26 -39.98 -3.91
CA LEU A 725 7.12 -40.37 -5.04
C LEU A 725 7.92 -41.66 -4.81
N ALA A 726 8.02 -42.16 -3.57
CA ALA A 726 8.81 -43.35 -3.25
C ALA A 726 8.41 -44.61 -4.06
N PRO A 727 7.12 -44.91 -4.32
CA PRO A 727 6.74 -46.07 -5.13
C PRO A 727 7.18 -45.99 -6.60
N LEU A 728 7.40 -44.78 -7.11
CA LEU A 728 7.74 -44.53 -8.52
C LEU A 728 9.25 -44.61 -8.81
N HIS A 729 10.08 -44.79 -7.77
CA HIS A 729 11.54 -44.76 -7.89
C HIS A 729 12.18 -46.00 -7.27
N ARG A 730 13.27 -46.47 -7.90
CA ARG A 730 14.06 -47.59 -7.36
C ARG A 730 14.78 -47.15 -6.06
N PRO A 731 14.69 -47.93 -4.97
CA PRO A 731 15.42 -47.63 -3.74
C PRO A 731 16.93 -47.63 -4.00
N SER A 732 17.60 -46.62 -3.46
CA SER A 732 19.04 -46.42 -3.55
C SER A 732 19.62 -46.38 -2.15
N VAL A 733 20.84 -46.88 -2.03
CA VAL A 733 21.59 -46.94 -0.75
C VAL A 733 22.85 -46.04 -0.82
N SER A 734 23.06 -45.36 -1.95
CA SER A 734 24.24 -44.53 -2.19
C SER A 734 24.00 -43.07 -1.82
N ARG A 735 25.01 -42.47 -1.19
CA ARG A 735 25.13 -41.03 -0.94
C ARG A 735 25.10 -40.19 -2.23
N ASP A 736 25.54 -40.75 -3.35
CA ASP A 736 25.60 -40.06 -4.65
C ASP A 736 24.27 -40.11 -5.42
N CYS A 737 23.18 -40.55 -4.77
CA CYS A 737 21.88 -40.69 -5.39
C CYS A 737 21.26 -39.38 -5.88
N GLY A 738 21.12 -39.21 -7.20
CA GLY A 738 20.60 -37.98 -7.80
C GLY A 738 21.68 -36.91 -8.07
N THR A 739 22.96 -37.25 -7.90
CA THR A 739 24.05 -36.46 -8.48
C THR A 739 24.04 -36.54 -10.01
N LEU A 740 24.59 -35.51 -10.65
CA LEU A 740 24.66 -35.39 -12.10
C LEU A 740 26.08 -35.64 -12.58
N ARG A 741 26.29 -36.39 -13.66
CA ARG A 741 27.64 -36.52 -14.24
C ARG A 741 28.14 -35.14 -14.70
N ARG A 742 29.44 -34.87 -14.59
CA ARG A 742 30.03 -33.56 -14.95
C ARG A 742 29.70 -33.12 -16.39
N ARG A 743 29.70 -34.06 -17.35
CA ARG A 743 29.24 -33.81 -18.74
C ARG A 743 27.77 -33.40 -18.80
N THR A 744 26.91 -34.03 -18.02
CA THR A 744 25.47 -33.71 -17.92
C THR A 744 25.24 -32.35 -17.26
N GLN A 745 26.01 -32.00 -16.22
CA GLN A 745 25.95 -30.66 -15.62
C GLN A 745 26.30 -29.56 -16.62
N LEU A 746 27.40 -29.72 -17.37
CA LEU A 746 27.80 -28.76 -18.40
C LEU A 746 26.74 -28.62 -19.50
N LEU A 747 26.17 -29.75 -19.95
CA LEU A 747 25.07 -29.75 -20.91
C LEU A 747 23.83 -29.02 -20.37
N LEU A 748 23.41 -29.32 -19.13
CA LEU A 748 22.27 -28.66 -18.50
C LEU A 748 22.50 -27.16 -18.29
N ILE A 749 23.72 -26.75 -17.90
CA ILE A 749 24.10 -25.34 -17.79
C ILE A 749 23.91 -24.64 -19.14
N LEU A 750 24.44 -25.23 -20.22
CA LEU A 750 24.31 -24.68 -21.57
C LEU A 750 22.84 -24.64 -22.02
N CYS A 751 22.11 -25.75 -21.92
CA CYS A 751 20.72 -25.86 -22.34
C CYS A 751 19.82 -24.87 -21.58
N LEU A 752 19.95 -24.78 -20.25
CA LEU A 752 19.12 -23.88 -19.45
C LEU A 752 19.52 -22.41 -19.62
N SER A 753 20.78 -22.11 -19.92
CA SER A 753 21.21 -20.75 -20.27
C SER A 753 20.62 -20.32 -21.62
N VAL A 754 20.67 -21.20 -22.63
CA VAL A 754 20.04 -20.97 -23.94
C VAL A 754 18.52 -20.84 -23.80
N LEU A 755 17.88 -21.72 -23.01
CA LEU A 755 16.46 -21.66 -22.73
C LEU A 755 16.10 -20.31 -22.10
N GLY A 756 16.83 -19.87 -21.08
CA GLY A 756 16.55 -18.61 -20.40
C GLY A 756 16.73 -17.39 -21.32
N GLY A 757 17.77 -17.40 -22.14
CA GLY A 757 18.05 -16.29 -23.06
C GLY A 757 17.08 -16.21 -24.24
N ALA A 758 16.58 -17.35 -24.69
CA ALA A 758 15.56 -17.45 -25.74
C ALA A 758 14.13 -17.25 -25.21
N SER A 759 13.91 -17.42 -23.91
CA SER A 759 12.60 -17.31 -23.26
C SER A 759 12.59 -16.30 -22.10
N CYS A 760 12.64 -16.77 -20.86
CA CYS A 760 12.61 -15.98 -19.65
C CYS A 760 13.60 -16.57 -18.63
N GLY A 761 14.48 -15.75 -18.07
CA GLY A 761 15.48 -16.17 -17.08
C GLY A 761 14.85 -16.79 -15.83
N ALA A 762 13.68 -16.32 -15.43
CA ALA A 762 12.92 -16.90 -14.31
C ALA A 762 12.55 -18.37 -14.55
N LEU A 763 12.25 -18.77 -15.80
CA LEU A 763 11.97 -20.17 -16.15
C LEU A 763 13.20 -21.05 -15.88
N SER A 764 14.39 -20.58 -16.27
CA SER A 764 15.65 -21.30 -16.03
C SER A 764 15.99 -21.39 -14.55
N ILE A 765 15.72 -20.34 -13.76
CA ILE A 765 15.90 -20.34 -12.30
C ILE A 765 14.96 -21.37 -11.67
N THR A 766 13.67 -21.38 -12.04
CA THR A 766 12.69 -22.35 -11.53
C THR A 766 13.04 -23.77 -11.92
N ALA A 767 13.44 -24.02 -13.17
CA ALA A 767 13.87 -25.34 -13.64
C ALA A 767 15.10 -25.85 -12.87
N THR A 768 16.08 -24.97 -12.64
CA THR A 768 17.28 -25.30 -11.85
C THR A 768 16.93 -25.62 -10.40
N PHE A 769 16.02 -24.86 -9.79
CA PHE A 769 15.52 -25.14 -8.45
C PHE A 769 14.82 -26.51 -8.36
N LEU A 770 14.00 -26.88 -9.36
CA LEU A 770 13.35 -28.19 -9.41
C LEU A 770 14.36 -29.35 -9.52
N LEU A 771 15.44 -29.17 -10.29
CA LEU A 771 16.54 -30.14 -10.36
C LEU A 771 17.25 -30.30 -9.00
N HIS A 772 17.48 -29.20 -8.29
CA HIS A 772 18.04 -29.25 -6.93
C HIS A 772 17.07 -29.93 -5.94
N LEU A 773 15.77 -29.62 -6.02
CA LEU A 773 14.74 -30.24 -5.18
C LEU A 773 14.65 -31.76 -5.44
N TYR A 774 14.84 -32.19 -6.68
CA TYR A 774 14.90 -33.60 -7.04
C TYR A 774 16.04 -34.32 -6.30
N ARG A 775 17.26 -33.75 -6.25
CA ARG A 775 18.38 -34.30 -5.46
C ARG A 775 18.01 -34.43 -3.99
N VAL A 776 17.34 -33.42 -3.41
CA VAL A 776 16.90 -33.45 -2.00
C VAL A 776 15.89 -34.57 -1.75
N LEU A 777 14.91 -34.74 -2.65
CA LEU A 777 13.92 -35.83 -2.57
C LEU A 777 14.59 -37.20 -2.65
N ARG A 778 15.57 -37.38 -3.53
CA ARG A 778 16.34 -38.63 -3.66
C ARG A 778 17.15 -38.95 -2.40
N LEU A 779 17.76 -37.95 -1.77
CA LEU A 779 18.44 -38.10 -0.47
C LEU A 779 17.44 -38.46 0.65
N GLN A 780 16.27 -37.82 0.69
CA GLN A 780 15.22 -38.10 1.67
C GLN A 780 14.66 -39.54 1.55
N MET A 781 14.48 -40.03 0.32
CA MET A 781 14.08 -41.43 0.07
C MET A 781 15.17 -42.42 0.50
N THR A 782 16.43 -42.09 0.23
CA THR A 782 17.59 -42.91 0.62
C THR A 782 17.72 -43.01 2.14
N GLU A 783 17.60 -41.89 2.85
CA GLU A 783 17.63 -41.85 4.32
C GLU A 783 16.56 -42.75 4.95
N ARG A 784 15.34 -42.74 4.40
CA ARG A 784 14.25 -43.62 4.85
C ARG A 784 14.51 -45.08 4.55
N SER A 785 14.91 -45.39 3.33
CA SER A 785 15.19 -46.76 2.93
C SER A 785 16.30 -47.36 3.81
N LEU A 786 17.35 -46.58 4.07
CA LEU A 786 18.49 -47.00 4.85
C LEU A 786 18.16 -47.10 6.35
N SER A 787 17.37 -46.16 6.89
CA SER A 787 16.81 -46.27 8.25
C SER A 787 15.92 -47.50 8.42
N HIS A 788 15.08 -47.81 7.44
CA HIS A 788 14.21 -49.00 7.47
C HIS A 788 15.03 -50.30 7.36
N MET A 789 16.05 -50.35 6.50
CA MET A 789 16.95 -51.51 6.38
C MET A 789 17.75 -51.75 7.67
N LEU A 790 18.25 -50.70 8.33
CA LEU A 790 18.95 -50.81 9.61
C LEU A 790 18.03 -51.21 10.77
N ASN A 791 16.79 -50.76 10.78
CA ASN A 791 15.79 -51.19 11.78
C ASN A 791 15.38 -52.67 11.62
N LEU A 792 15.58 -53.25 10.43
CA LEU A 792 15.35 -54.67 10.15
C LEU A 792 16.61 -55.54 10.31
N ALA A 793 17.78 -54.96 10.59
CA ALA A 793 19.01 -55.71 10.75
C ALA A 793 19.05 -56.44 12.11
N PRO A 794 19.41 -57.74 12.16
CA PRO A 794 19.42 -58.52 13.41
C PRO A 794 20.50 -58.01 14.40
N GLU A 795 20.15 -57.91 15.69
CA GLU A 795 20.97 -57.34 16.78
C GLU A 795 22.37 -57.99 16.95
N LYS A 796 22.57 -59.21 16.45
CA LYS A 796 23.84 -59.98 16.59
C LYS A 796 25.08 -59.36 15.93
N GLN A 797 24.94 -58.26 15.17
CA GLN A 797 26.06 -57.54 14.56
C GLN A 797 26.45 -56.23 15.28
N ARG A 798 25.66 -55.73 16.24
CA ARG A 798 25.98 -54.48 16.96
C ARG A 798 27.15 -54.59 17.92
N ASP A 799 27.43 -55.78 18.46
CA ASP A 799 28.46 -55.96 19.49
C ASP A 799 29.88 -56.18 18.96
N LYS A 800 30.07 -56.37 17.65
CA LYS A 800 31.41 -56.60 17.08
C LYS A 800 32.20 -55.33 16.74
N GLU A 801 31.58 -54.15 16.71
CA GLU A 801 32.29 -52.88 16.41
C GLU A 801 32.71 -52.08 17.65
N ASN A 802 32.18 -52.37 18.84
CA ASN A 802 32.49 -51.61 20.07
C ASN A 802 33.65 -52.18 20.91
N GLY A 803 34.30 -53.26 20.48
CA GLY A 803 35.32 -53.94 21.27
C GLY A 803 36.66 -54.11 20.56
N THR A 804 37.48 -53.06 20.48
CA THR A 804 38.94 -53.21 20.35
C THR A 804 39.66 -51.99 20.92
N GLY A 805 40.25 -52.14 22.11
CA GLY A 805 41.04 -51.11 22.77
C GLY A 805 41.42 -51.45 24.21
N ASN A 806 42.13 -52.57 24.43
CA ASN A 806 43.07 -52.65 25.55
C ASN A 806 44.17 -53.67 25.27
N LYS A 807 45.42 -53.19 25.32
CA LYS A 807 46.65 -53.95 25.14
C LYS A 807 47.10 -54.62 26.44
N GLU A 808 47.51 -55.88 26.27
CA GLU A 808 48.72 -56.55 26.78
C GLU A 808 48.90 -56.85 28.28
N ASN A 809 49.05 -58.14 28.60
CA ASN A 809 50.34 -58.76 28.97
C ASN A 809 50.21 -60.29 29.12
N GLY A 810 51.19 -61.06 28.64
CA GLY A 810 51.42 -62.45 29.09
C GLY A 810 51.69 -63.50 27.99
N THR A 811 52.97 -63.66 27.67
CA THR A 811 53.72 -64.79 27.09
C THR A 811 53.12 -66.21 27.15
N GLY A 812 53.34 -67.01 26.10
CA GLY A 812 53.28 -68.48 26.14
C GLY A 812 53.22 -69.15 24.75
N ASP A 813 54.11 -70.11 24.52
CA ASP A 813 54.52 -70.72 23.24
C ASP A 813 53.54 -71.69 22.52
N SER A 814 53.86 -71.86 21.23
CA SER A 814 53.85 -73.09 20.42
C SER A 814 52.57 -73.75 19.86
N GLU A 815 52.65 -73.88 18.53
CA GLU A 815 52.35 -75.07 17.69
C GLU A 815 50.92 -75.37 17.16
N ALA A 816 50.85 -75.23 15.83
CA ALA A 816 50.47 -76.27 14.86
C ALA A 816 49.07 -76.27 14.19
N LEU A 817 49.16 -76.19 12.85
CA LEU A 817 48.44 -76.94 11.81
C LEU A 817 46.97 -76.61 11.47
N ASP A 818 46.88 -75.85 10.36
CA ASP A 818 46.26 -76.21 9.07
C ASP A 818 44.73 -76.29 8.91
N GLY A 819 44.26 -75.69 7.80
CA GLY A 819 42.85 -75.74 7.37
C GLY A 819 42.31 -74.42 6.81
N LYS A 820 42.73 -74.04 5.60
CA LYS A 820 41.93 -73.13 4.74
C LYS A 820 40.54 -73.75 4.50
N PRO A 821 39.44 -72.97 4.43
CA PRO A 821 39.06 -72.46 3.11
C PRO A 821 38.36 -71.09 3.06
N LYS A 822 38.64 -70.43 1.92
CA LYS A 822 37.76 -69.59 1.10
C LYS A 822 37.33 -68.22 1.63
N GLU A 823 37.99 -67.22 1.03
CA GLU A 823 37.43 -65.91 0.72
C GLU A 823 35.99 -66.03 0.20
N CYS A 824 35.06 -65.43 0.93
CA CYS A 824 33.82 -64.92 0.36
C CYS A 824 33.91 -63.40 0.39
N LYS A 825 34.05 -62.80 -0.79
CA LYS A 825 33.92 -61.35 -1.04
C LYS A 825 32.49 -60.92 -0.65
N GLY A 826 32.30 -60.51 0.59
CA GLY A 826 31.09 -59.85 1.05
C GLY A 826 31.05 -58.40 0.57
N ALA A 827 29.94 -58.03 -0.06
CA ALA A 827 29.58 -56.64 -0.39
C ALA A 827 29.73 -55.71 0.83
N PRO A 828 30.00 -54.40 0.66
CA PRO A 828 30.22 -53.50 1.78
C PRO A 828 28.96 -53.49 2.66
N LEU A 829 29.15 -53.95 3.89
CA LEU A 829 28.11 -54.05 4.91
C LEU A 829 27.44 -52.69 5.13
N LEU A 830 26.11 -52.68 5.17
CA LEU A 830 25.28 -51.53 5.56
C LEU A 830 25.72 -51.03 6.95
N SER A 831 26.50 -49.96 7.01
CA SER A 831 27.00 -49.37 8.25
C SER A 831 26.23 -48.10 8.63
N ASP A 832 26.07 -47.86 9.94
CA ASP A 832 25.48 -46.62 10.49
C ASP A 832 26.19 -45.35 9.98
N SER A 833 27.46 -45.46 9.57
CA SER A 833 28.23 -44.37 8.97
C SER A 833 27.64 -43.88 7.64
N VAL A 834 27.14 -44.77 6.78
CA VAL A 834 26.51 -44.39 5.50
C VAL A 834 25.18 -43.67 5.75
N LEU A 835 24.41 -44.10 6.76
CA LEU A 835 23.20 -43.41 7.17
C LEU A 835 23.51 -41.97 7.63
N GLN A 836 24.55 -41.82 8.43
CA GLN A 836 24.95 -40.53 8.97
C GLN A 836 25.43 -39.59 7.86
N ASP A 837 26.20 -40.09 6.90
CA ASP A 837 26.66 -39.34 5.74
C ASP A 837 25.50 -38.84 4.86
N VAL A 838 24.50 -39.69 4.60
CA VAL A 838 23.29 -39.31 3.85
C VAL A 838 22.48 -38.27 4.62
N ARG A 839 22.36 -38.41 5.95
CA ARG A 839 21.69 -37.42 6.80
C ARG A 839 22.39 -36.08 6.75
N ASP A 840 23.71 -36.07 6.79
CA ASP A 840 24.52 -34.85 6.75
C ASP A 840 24.35 -34.12 5.40
N ASP A 841 24.44 -34.84 4.27
CA ASP A 841 24.16 -34.25 2.94
C ASP A 841 22.73 -33.73 2.82
N LEU A 842 21.76 -34.47 3.34
CA LEU A 842 20.37 -34.05 3.37
C LEU A 842 20.20 -32.74 4.18
N GLN A 843 20.86 -32.61 5.33
CA GLN A 843 20.82 -31.37 6.11
C GLN A 843 21.37 -30.17 5.33
N LEU A 844 22.46 -30.35 4.59
CA LEU A 844 23.06 -29.31 3.77
C LEU A 844 22.12 -28.89 2.62
N HIS A 845 21.64 -29.85 1.83
CA HIS A 845 20.80 -29.56 0.68
C HIS A 845 19.42 -29.01 1.04
N VAL A 846 18.86 -29.38 2.20
CA VAL A 846 17.62 -28.76 2.68
C VAL A 846 17.84 -27.27 2.96
N SER A 847 18.98 -26.87 3.52
CA SER A 847 19.30 -25.46 3.77
C SER A 847 19.55 -24.68 2.49
N LEU A 848 20.27 -25.28 1.53
CA LEU A 848 20.46 -24.70 0.20
C LEU A 848 19.11 -24.54 -0.52
N SER A 849 18.22 -25.53 -0.40
CA SER A 849 16.88 -25.45 -0.98
C SER A 849 16.07 -24.31 -0.35
N ALA A 850 16.16 -24.12 0.99
CA ALA A 850 15.51 -23.02 1.67
C ALA A 850 16.04 -21.65 1.21
N LEU A 851 17.33 -21.51 0.91
CA LEU A 851 17.90 -20.28 0.36
C LEU A 851 17.49 -20.06 -1.10
N LEU A 852 17.46 -21.12 -1.92
CA LEU A 852 17.09 -21.09 -3.33
C LEU A 852 15.59 -20.86 -3.59
N THR A 853 14.71 -21.00 -2.58
CA THR A 853 13.31 -20.60 -2.73
C THR A 853 13.16 -19.08 -2.91
N LEU A 854 14.07 -18.27 -2.33
CA LEU A 854 13.96 -16.82 -2.38
C LEU A 854 14.09 -16.27 -3.80
N PRO A 855 15.11 -16.63 -4.61
CA PRO A 855 15.16 -16.21 -6.01
C PRO A 855 13.96 -16.69 -6.84
N VAL A 856 13.44 -17.90 -6.59
CA VAL A 856 12.25 -18.39 -7.28
C VAL A 856 11.03 -17.53 -6.96
N MET A 857 10.84 -17.16 -5.69
CA MET A 857 9.73 -16.29 -5.27
C MET A 857 9.86 -14.87 -5.83
N LEU A 858 11.06 -14.28 -5.79
CA LEU A 858 11.31 -12.92 -6.28
C LEU A 858 11.21 -12.81 -7.82
N CYS A 859 11.56 -13.88 -8.56
CA CYS A 859 11.45 -13.92 -10.02
C CYS A 859 10.09 -14.41 -10.54
N ALA A 860 9.20 -14.89 -9.67
CA ALA A 860 7.89 -15.42 -10.08
C ALA A 860 7.04 -14.44 -10.91
N PRO A 861 6.99 -13.12 -10.62
CA PRO A 861 6.21 -12.18 -11.42
C PRO A 861 6.62 -12.15 -12.90
N SER A 862 7.93 -12.18 -13.21
CA SER A 862 8.44 -12.23 -14.58
C SER A 862 8.00 -13.49 -15.31
N LEU A 863 8.00 -14.64 -14.63
CA LEU A 863 7.53 -15.91 -15.19
C LEU A 863 6.02 -15.87 -15.47
N ILE A 864 5.22 -15.35 -14.54
CA ILE A 864 3.76 -15.24 -14.69
C ILE A 864 3.41 -14.27 -15.83
N HIS A 865 4.11 -13.13 -15.92
CA HIS A 865 3.92 -12.17 -17.01
C HIS A 865 4.23 -12.81 -18.37
N TRP A 866 5.40 -13.45 -18.53
CA TRP A 866 5.79 -14.10 -19.78
C TRP A 866 4.79 -15.19 -20.19
N THR A 867 4.40 -16.07 -19.27
CA THR A 867 3.46 -17.17 -19.56
C THR A 867 2.08 -16.67 -20.03
N ARG A 868 1.55 -15.60 -19.44
CA ARG A 868 0.26 -15.00 -19.87
C ARG A 868 0.35 -14.35 -21.25
N ASN A 869 1.52 -13.83 -21.62
CA ASN A 869 1.74 -13.09 -22.86
C ASN A 869 2.26 -13.94 -24.05
N LEU A 870 2.41 -15.26 -23.88
CA LEU A 870 2.90 -16.18 -24.92
C LEU A 870 2.12 -16.11 -26.25
N ARG A 871 0.84 -15.71 -26.21
CA ARG A 871 -0.01 -15.58 -27.41
C ARG A 871 0.33 -14.37 -28.28
N TYR A 872 0.94 -13.34 -27.69
CA TYR A 872 1.13 -12.03 -28.32
C TYR A 872 2.59 -11.60 -28.45
N SER A 873 3.47 -12.15 -27.60
CA SER A 873 4.88 -11.79 -27.55
C SER A 873 5.76 -12.82 -28.26
N ALA A 874 6.94 -12.38 -28.70
CA ALA A 874 7.98 -13.27 -29.21
C ALA A 874 8.38 -14.29 -28.13
N ALA A 875 9.07 -15.37 -28.52
CA ALA A 875 9.51 -16.42 -27.60
C ALA A 875 10.21 -15.87 -26.33
N ARG A 876 10.85 -14.71 -26.42
CA ARG A 876 11.65 -14.04 -25.38
C ARG A 876 10.88 -12.94 -24.63
N LEU A 877 11.06 -12.89 -23.31
CA LEU A 877 10.66 -11.77 -22.45
C LEU A 877 11.60 -10.57 -22.69
N ASP A 878 11.05 -9.43 -23.10
CA ASP A 878 11.82 -8.23 -23.39
C ASP A 878 11.16 -6.96 -22.81
N PRO A 879 11.80 -6.27 -21.84
CA PRO A 879 13.07 -6.62 -21.20
C PRO A 879 12.93 -7.69 -20.10
N ASP A 880 13.94 -8.54 -19.91
CA ASP A 880 13.98 -9.52 -18.81
C ASP A 880 14.82 -9.03 -17.61
N PRO A 881 14.20 -8.71 -16.45
CA PRO A 881 14.92 -8.24 -15.26
C PRO A 881 15.70 -9.36 -14.54
N CYS A 882 15.37 -10.63 -14.80
CA CYS A 882 16.02 -11.77 -14.18
C CYS A 882 17.35 -12.11 -14.89
N TRP A 883 17.48 -11.75 -16.16
CA TRP A 883 18.59 -12.15 -17.01
C TRP A 883 19.99 -11.85 -16.45
N PRO A 884 20.28 -10.65 -15.90
CA PRO A 884 21.64 -10.31 -15.42
C PRO A 884 22.21 -11.22 -14.34
N HIS A 885 21.34 -11.85 -13.52
CA HIS A 885 21.75 -12.74 -12.44
C HIS A 885 21.37 -14.21 -12.66
N THR A 886 20.64 -14.51 -13.74
CA THR A 886 20.21 -15.88 -14.05
C THR A 886 21.42 -16.81 -14.24
N VAL A 887 22.40 -16.41 -15.05
CA VAL A 887 23.54 -17.27 -15.42
C VAL A 887 24.42 -17.60 -14.20
N PRO A 888 24.91 -16.64 -13.38
CA PRO A 888 25.72 -16.96 -12.21
C PRO A 888 24.97 -17.81 -11.18
N LEU A 889 23.70 -17.51 -10.92
CA LEU A 889 22.87 -18.27 -9.98
C LEU A 889 22.63 -19.71 -10.47
N LEU A 890 22.37 -19.88 -11.76
CA LEU A 890 22.14 -21.17 -12.40
C LEU A 890 23.40 -22.05 -12.37
N ILE A 891 24.57 -21.49 -12.73
CA ILE A 891 25.85 -22.20 -12.67
C ILE A 891 26.12 -22.66 -11.23
N ALA A 892 26.03 -21.75 -10.25
CA ALA A 892 26.27 -22.08 -8.85
C ALA A 892 25.31 -23.17 -8.35
N SER A 893 24.01 -23.03 -8.64
CA SER A 893 23.00 -23.99 -8.17
C SER A 893 23.18 -25.39 -8.77
N LEU A 894 23.52 -25.49 -10.07
CA LEU A 894 23.75 -26.79 -10.72
C LEU A 894 25.05 -27.47 -10.26
N LEU A 895 26.10 -26.69 -9.99
CA LEU A 895 27.33 -27.22 -9.40
C LEU A 895 27.08 -27.75 -7.99
N LEU A 896 26.28 -27.03 -7.20
CA LEU A 896 25.95 -27.42 -5.83
C LEU A 896 25.13 -28.71 -5.71
N ILE A 897 24.45 -29.17 -6.77
CA ILE A 897 23.73 -30.46 -6.77
C ILE A 897 24.64 -31.65 -6.44
N ASN A 898 25.90 -31.58 -6.89
CA ASN A 898 26.89 -32.63 -6.66
C ASN A 898 27.68 -32.45 -5.36
N CYS A 899 27.33 -31.45 -4.57
CA CYS A 899 28.10 -31.08 -3.41
C CYS A 899 27.77 -31.96 -2.21
N ASN A 900 28.79 -32.57 -1.61
CA ASN A 900 28.63 -33.42 -0.43
C ASN A 900 29.39 -32.81 0.76
N THR A 901 29.00 -33.14 1.99
CA THR A 901 29.67 -32.62 3.19
C THR A 901 31.14 -33.03 3.29
N LEU A 902 31.51 -34.20 2.74
CA LEU A 902 32.89 -34.68 2.69
C LEU A 902 33.77 -33.84 1.76
N THR A 903 33.29 -33.48 0.57
CA THR A 903 34.05 -32.61 -0.34
C THR A 903 34.23 -31.22 0.26
N LEU A 904 33.21 -30.72 0.97
CA LEU A 904 33.28 -29.45 1.67
C LEU A 904 34.25 -29.47 2.85
N SER A 905 34.29 -30.53 3.66
CA SER A 905 35.20 -30.59 4.82
C SER A 905 36.67 -30.58 4.43
N HIS A 906 37.01 -31.02 3.21
CA HIS A 906 38.38 -31.01 2.68
C HIS A 906 38.74 -29.74 1.87
N SER A 907 37.77 -28.87 1.60
CA SER A 907 37.98 -27.66 0.80
C SER A 907 38.82 -26.61 1.53
N LYS A 908 39.82 -26.07 0.85
CA LYS A 908 40.68 -24.99 1.37
C LYS A 908 39.99 -23.63 1.36
N THR A 909 39.00 -23.42 0.49
CA THR A 909 38.32 -22.12 0.32
C THR A 909 37.10 -21.99 1.23
N LEU A 910 36.55 -23.11 1.73
CA LEU A 910 35.37 -23.11 2.60
C LEU A 910 35.50 -22.20 3.85
N PRO A 911 36.63 -22.13 4.57
CA PRO A 911 36.76 -21.24 5.72
C PRO A 911 36.61 -19.75 5.35
N ILE A 912 37.09 -19.36 4.16
CA ILE A 912 36.99 -17.99 3.65
C ILE A 912 35.53 -17.72 3.26
N THR A 913 34.92 -18.63 2.49
CA THR A 913 33.51 -18.55 2.08
C THR A 913 32.57 -18.43 3.28
N SER A 914 32.78 -19.23 4.33
CA SER A 914 31.99 -19.19 5.57
C SER A 914 32.06 -17.83 6.26
N ARG A 915 33.23 -17.17 6.27
CA ARG A 915 33.41 -15.82 6.86
C ARG A 915 32.79 -14.71 6.00
N LEU A 916 32.72 -14.88 4.68
CA LEU A 916 32.15 -13.91 3.73
C LEU A 916 30.62 -13.72 3.89
N LEU A 917 29.90 -14.71 4.42
CA LEU A 917 28.44 -14.67 4.52
C LEU A 917 27.92 -13.64 5.54
N LEU A 918 28.71 -13.30 6.57
CA LEU A 918 28.36 -12.25 7.51
C LEU A 918 28.42 -10.84 6.89
N PRO A 919 29.52 -10.39 6.27
CA PRO A 919 29.54 -9.08 5.61
C PRO A 919 28.54 -8.98 4.46
N LEU A 920 28.27 -10.07 3.72
CA LEU A 920 27.18 -10.09 2.73
C LEU A 920 25.80 -9.89 3.37
N SER A 921 25.54 -10.50 4.53
CA SER A 921 24.31 -10.28 5.30
C SER A 921 24.15 -8.82 5.76
N VAL A 922 25.24 -8.21 6.25
CA VAL A 922 25.25 -6.78 6.64
C VAL A 922 24.91 -5.91 5.41
N ALA A 923 25.62 -6.11 4.29
CA ALA A 923 25.38 -5.37 3.06
C ALA A 923 23.96 -5.57 2.52
N MET A 924 23.40 -6.78 2.63
CA MET A 924 22.03 -7.07 2.20
C MET A 924 21.00 -6.25 3.00
N VAL A 925 21.12 -6.17 4.32
CA VAL A 925 20.27 -5.30 5.17
C VAL A 925 20.50 -3.82 4.86
N THR A 926 21.71 -3.43 4.49
CA THR A 926 22.02 -2.03 4.16
C THR A 926 21.42 -1.56 2.83
N PHE A 927 21.35 -2.43 1.83
CA PHE A 927 21.06 -2.01 0.45
C PHE A 927 19.82 -2.65 -0.19
N SER A 928 19.13 -3.56 0.48
CA SER A 928 17.96 -4.27 -0.09
C SER A 928 16.58 -3.93 0.53
N PRO A 929 16.42 -3.31 1.72
CA PRO A 929 15.10 -3.03 2.30
C PRO A 929 14.10 -2.33 1.38
N LEU A 930 14.54 -1.37 0.56
CA LEU A 930 13.71 -0.65 -0.41
C LEU A 930 13.86 -1.19 -1.84
N HIS A 931 14.85 -2.05 -2.08
CA HIS A 931 15.26 -2.57 -3.38
C HIS A 931 15.34 -4.11 -3.37
N LEU A 932 14.20 -4.77 -3.25
CA LEU A 932 14.11 -6.23 -3.06
C LEU A 932 14.80 -7.05 -4.16
N TYR A 933 14.85 -6.55 -5.39
CA TYR A 933 15.57 -7.23 -6.48
C TYR A 933 17.06 -7.48 -6.17
N ARG A 934 17.69 -6.65 -5.31
CA ARG A 934 19.10 -6.79 -4.91
C ARG A 934 19.36 -8.06 -4.09
N VAL A 935 18.33 -8.62 -3.43
CA VAL A 935 18.45 -9.88 -2.68
C VAL A 935 18.97 -11.01 -3.56
N ASN A 936 18.52 -11.11 -4.81
CA ASN A 936 18.99 -12.14 -5.75
C ASN A 936 20.48 -12.00 -6.07
N TYR A 937 21.00 -10.77 -6.16
CA TYR A 937 22.42 -10.52 -6.39
C TYR A 937 23.26 -10.96 -5.19
N PHE A 938 22.82 -10.64 -3.97
CA PHE A 938 23.51 -11.08 -2.76
C PHE A 938 23.45 -12.60 -2.55
N VAL A 939 22.31 -13.25 -2.85
CA VAL A 939 22.19 -14.71 -2.83
C VAL A 939 23.13 -15.35 -3.86
N SER A 940 23.20 -14.81 -5.08
CA SER A 940 24.15 -15.28 -6.10
C SER A 940 25.61 -15.09 -5.67
N ALA A 941 25.95 -13.92 -5.11
CA ALA A 941 27.29 -13.62 -4.59
C ALA A 941 27.71 -14.53 -3.43
N ALA A 942 26.76 -15.08 -2.68
CA ALA A 942 27.02 -16.08 -1.65
C ALA A 942 27.17 -17.50 -2.19
N LEU A 943 26.32 -17.88 -3.16
CA LEU A 943 26.29 -19.24 -3.72
C LEU A 943 27.47 -19.54 -4.66
N VAL A 944 27.99 -18.55 -5.38
CA VAL A 944 29.12 -18.74 -6.32
C VAL A 944 30.41 -19.18 -5.59
N PRO A 945 30.90 -18.49 -4.54
CA PRO A 945 32.07 -18.96 -3.78
C PRO A 945 31.85 -20.30 -3.09
N LEU A 946 30.60 -20.59 -2.70
CA LEU A 946 30.21 -21.88 -2.15
C LEU A 946 30.32 -22.99 -3.20
N ALA A 947 29.82 -22.78 -4.40
CA ALA A 947 29.98 -23.72 -5.51
C ALA A 947 31.47 -23.97 -5.83
N VAL A 948 32.30 -22.92 -5.80
CA VAL A 948 33.76 -23.03 -6.00
C VAL A 948 34.40 -23.86 -4.90
N SER A 949 33.99 -23.66 -3.63
CA SER A 949 34.49 -24.45 -2.49
C SER A 949 34.05 -25.91 -2.51
N CYS A 950 33.13 -26.28 -3.40
CA CYS A 950 32.80 -27.68 -3.60
C CYS A 950 33.63 -28.35 -4.70
N LEU A 951 34.31 -27.57 -5.54
CA LEU A 951 35.18 -28.04 -6.61
C LEU A 951 36.65 -28.12 -6.20
N PHE A 952 37.08 -27.29 -5.25
CA PHE A 952 38.45 -27.15 -4.74
C PHE A 952 38.46 -27.21 -3.21
#